data_AF-A0A8A4THN4-F1
#
_entry.id   AF-A0A8A4THN4-F1
#
_cell.length_a   1.000
_cell.length_b   1.000
_cell.length_c   1.000
_cell.angle_alpha   90.00
_cell.angle_beta   90.00
_cell.angle_gamma   90.00
#
_symmetry.space_group_name_H-M   'P 1'
#
loop_
_entity.id
_entity.type
_entity.pdbx_description
1 polymer ?
#
loop_
_entity_poly.entity_id
_entity_poly.type
_entity_poly.pdbx_seq_one_letter_code
_entity_poly.pdbx_strand_id
1 'polypeptide(L)'
;MNTMAESEACGAFDPLRDWLQSGGAQLPKMEIRHIGSAERGLFSREPLACGERLMCIPRHLVMCSDLARESQIGRDMTKASLPFESQQTYLAAFILTELEKTHSPWHTYLNTLPKSFEEVPIFFKDEWLEVIKGSLTHKLIQDRRSLIRGEYAMLCEAVPSFASFPFTRFSWTMTAVDTRCFVIPSRFGGQAVALVPFADMGTHDRSTPTQWSYSEASQSFHFTATSDMPAGVHVSIDYGTKTKTKLFVRYGRLEADPSEGTAEIEVPLLSDDPWRREKAAFIRRCGGPIFHLSLSDFSGLENLLSAIRCALADWNSLTQRMLTGAGKPHTRAGEHAVFGMLADLCRQALARFSPSPTSHPLWGRYAMDDDGSDEQMEHLLEMRDAERSLLYRLLDFAKQMGSHLAGPATSTLGQGNQPRLNAAPRARTALWHDQRPPLSSQPEPIIAIQTHLDHGEGCSTGNDPLLMISTDATAWPLLCRIQVQPEQRHFTPSPLELIHRQLTQTHRPTQIVAIHHGMRPIGMFTLSFEVGGQVWLDGFQLDRDYQGQGIGRRALRTALNLALGNRACRGVWLKVHRDNLVGIRLFAKEGFSWNTMHDGNPNGMITMKKLHSVIQNHQSSSWAIPENSPMSTREALRVAV
;
A
#
# COMPACT_ATOMS: atom_id res chain seq x y z
N MET A 1 25.13 -32.76 -25.10
CA MET A 1 23.77 -33.33 -25.08
C MET A 1 22.69 -32.28 -24.77
N ASN A 2 22.99 -30.97 -24.71
CA ASN A 2 22.02 -29.91 -24.35
C ASN A 2 21.28 -29.25 -25.52
N THR A 3 21.56 -29.61 -26.78
CA THR A 3 21.01 -28.91 -27.95
C THR A 3 19.80 -29.58 -28.59
N MET A 4 19.48 -30.83 -28.22
CA MET A 4 18.30 -31.54 -28.75
C MET A 4 17.02 -31.34 -27.92
N ALA A 5 17.15 -31.00 -26.63
CA ALA A 5 15.99 -30.70 -25.77
C ALA A 5 15.39 -29.30 -26.03
N GLU A 6 16.18 -28.35 -26.51
CA GLU A 6 15.68 -27.01 -26.87
C GLU A 6 14.93 -26.98 -28.20
N SER A 7 15.20 -27.92 -29.13
CA SER A 7 14.54 -27.94 -30.43
C SER A 7 13.16 -28.60 -30.42
N GLU A 8 12.85 -29.48 -29.45
CA GLU A 8 11.52 -30.10 -29.34
C GLU A 8 10.46 -29.17 -28.73
N ALA A 9 10.86 -28.08 -28.07
CA ALA A 9 9.94 -27.10 -27.47
C ALA A 9 9.41 -26.05 -28.47
N CYS A 10 10.07 -25.89 -29.63
CA CYS A 10 9.73 -24.89 -30.64
C CYS A 10 8.65 -25.44 -31.58
N GLY A 11 7.38 -25.38 -31.16
CA GLY A 11 6.22 -25.73 -32.00
C GLY A 11 5.03 -26.37 -31.29
N ALA A 12 5.14 -26.65 -29.99
CA ALA A 12 4.05 -27.24 -29.19
C ALA A 12 2.73 -26.43 -29.23
N PHE A 13 2.82 -25.11 -29.50
CA PHE A 13 1.69 -24.19 -29.57
C PHE A 13 1.36 -23.72 -30.99
N ASP A 14 2.02 -24.27 -32.02
CA ASP A 14 1.72 -23.94 -33.42
C ASP A 14 0.27 -24.28 -33.80
N PRO A 15 -0.31 -25.43 -33.40
CA PRO A 15 -1.72 -25.70 -33.68
C PRO A 15 -2.66 -24.63 -33.12
N LEU A 16 -2.37 -24.11 -31.92
CA LEU A 16 -3.14 -23.02 -31.30
C LEU A 16 -3.02 -21.73 -32.12
N ARG A 17 -1.80 -21.37 -32.51
CA ARG A 17 -1.54 -20.19 -33.35
C ARG A 17 -2.27 -20.30 -34.68
N ASP A 18 -2.18 -21.44 -35.35
CA ASP A 18 -2.78 -21.68 -36.67
C ASP A 18 -4.31 -21.61 -36.58
N TRP A 19 -4.91 -22.25 -35.57
CA TRP A 19 -6.35 -22.17 -35.31
C TRP A 19 -6.78 -20.71 -35.09
N LEU A 20 -6.05 -19.96 -34.26
CA LEU A 20 -6.33 -18.54 -34.01
C LEU A 20 -6.22 -17.70 -35.28
N GLN A 21 -5.14 -17.86 -36.06
CA GLN A 21 -4.91 -17.12 -37.30
C GLN A 21 -5.96 -17.45 -38.37
N SER A 22 -6.37 -18.71 -38.48
CA SER A 22 -7.47 -19.13 -39.37
C SER A 22 -8.81 -18.49 -38.96
N GLY A 23 -8.99 -18.22 -37.67
CA GLY A 23 -10.10 -17.45 -37.10
C GLY A 23 -9.97 -15.93 -37.21
N GLY A 24 -8.93 -15.43 -37.87
CA GLY A 24 -8.70 -13.99 -38.06
C GLY A 24 -7.98 -13.29 -36.91
N ALA A 25 -7.38 -14.02 -35.97
CA ALA A 25 -6.49 -13.43 -34.97
C ALA A 25 -5.18 -12.96 -35.60
N GLN A 26 -4.61 -11.88 -35.04
CA GLN A 26 -3.32 -11.34 -35.46
C GLN A 26 -2.33 -11.51 -34.32
N LEU A 27 -1.23 -12.23 -34.56
CA LEU A 27 -0.20 -12.57 -33.57
C LEU A 27 1.21 -12.33 -34.16
N PRO A 28 1.54 -11.10 -34.61
CA PRO A 28 2.70 -10.85 -35.48
C PRO A 28 4.05 -11.24 -34.85
N LYS A 29 4.32 -10.73 -33.64
CA LYS A 29 5.65 -10.83 -33.00
C LYS A 29 5.66 -11.70 -31.75
N MET A 30 4.55 -12.35 -31.42
CA MET A 30 4.42 -13.11 -30.17
C MET A 30 4.58 -14.59 -30.40
N GLU A 31 5.17 -15.28 -29.43
CA GLU A 31 5.19 -16.74 -29.34
C GLU A 31 5.06 -17.22 -27.90
N ILE A 32 4.66 -18.47 -27.74
CA ILE A 32 4.60 -19.13 -26.43
C ILE A 32 5.85 -20.00 -26.32
N ARG A 33 6.59 -19.83 -25.23
CA ARG A 33 7.74 -20.69 -24.90
C ARG A 33 7.51 -21.33 -23.54
N HIS A 34 8.10 -22.50 -23.35
CA HIS A 34 8.24 -23.09 -22.02
C HIS A 34 9.27 -22.31 -21.20
N ILE A 35 8.99 -22.14 -19.92
CA ILE A 35 9.89 -21.55 -18.92
C ILE A 35 10.21 -22.67 -17.93
N GLY A 36 11.42 -23.21 -18.00
CA GLY A 36 11.78 -24.42 -17.24
C GLY A 36 10.97 -25.65 -17.65
N SER A 37 10.79 -26.59 -16.73
CA SER A 37 10.12 -27.88 -16.97
C SER A 37 8.59 -27.82 -16.92
N ALA A 38 8.01 -26.84 -16.23
CA ALA A 38 6.59 -26.83 -15.88
C ALA A 38 5.83 -25.57 -16.35
N GLU A 39 6.51 -24.44 -16.53
CA GLU A 39 5.84 -23.19 -16.87
C GLU A 39 5.88 -22.86 -18.36
N ARG A 40 5.06 -21.88 -18.75
CA ARG A 40 5.06 -21.28 -20.08
C ARG A 40 4.78 -19.80 -19.97
N GLY A 41 5.24 -19.03 -20.94
CA GLY A 41 5.00 -17.60 -21.01
C GLY A 41 5.01 -17.08 -22.45
N LEU A 42 4.65 -15.80 -22.61
CA LEU A 42 4.67 -15.11 -23.89
C LEU A 42 6.03 -14.47 -24.12
N PHE A 43 6.59 -14.60 -25.33
CA PHE A 43 7.89 -14.04 -25.68
C PHE A 43 7.83 -13.28 -27.00
N SER A 44 8.62 -12.22 -27.10
CA SER A 44 8.80 -11.49 -28.36
C SER A 44 9.76 -12.23 -29.29
N ARG A 45 9.39 -12.33 -30.57
CA ARG A 45 10.24 -12.85 -31.65
C ARG A 45 11.13 -11.76 -32.24
N GLU A 46 10.66 -10.52 -32.13
CA GLU A 46 11.24 -9.32 -32.73
C GLU A 46 11.15 -8.15 -31.73
N PRO A 47 11.89 -7.05 -31.94
CA PRO A 47 11.74 -5.85 -31.12
C PRO A 47 10.32 -5.30 -31.20
N LEU A 48 9.80 -4.81 -30.07
CA LEU A 48 8.46 -4.24 -29.94
C LEU A 48 8.57 -2.73 -29.77
N ALA A 49 7.78 -1.96 -30.52
CA ALA A 49 7.74 -0.51 -30.38
C ALA A 49 6.63 -0.06 -29.41
N CYS A 50 6.82 1.06 -28.73
CA CYS A 50 5.79 1.71 -27.94
C CYS A 50 4.54 1.98 -28.78
N GLY A 51 3.38 1.57 -28.28
CA GLY A 51 2.09 1.66 -28.97
C GLY A 51 1.84 0.55 -30.00
N GLU A 52 2.79 -0.36 -30.22
CA GLU A 52 2.62 -1.47 -31.14
C GLU A 52 1.62 -2.50 -30.61
N ARG A 53 0.67 -2.90 -31.47
CA ARG A 53 -0.30 -3.96 -31.17
C ARG A 53 0.35 -5.33 -31.32
N LEU A 54 0.56 -6.00 -30.19
CA LEU A 54 1.23 -7.29 -30.06
C LEU A 54 0.32 -8.46 -30.43
N MET A 55 -0.98 -8.35 -30.12
CA MET A 55 -2.00 -9.31 -30.55
C MET A 55 -3.38 -8.66 -30.70
N CYS A 56 -4.19 -9.26 -31.56
CA CYS A 56 -5.61 -8.95 -31.75
C CYS A 56 -6.39 -10.26 -31.83
N ILE A 57 -7.29 -10.52 -30.87
CA ILE A 57 -8.12 -11.73 -30.81
C ILE A 57 -9.60 -11.35 -31.02
N PRO A 58 -10.23 -11.74 -32.15
CA PRO A 58 -11.65 -11.52 -32.39
C PRO A 58 -12.54 -12.17 -31.31
N ARG A 59 -13.65 -11.51 -30.94
CA ARG A 59 -14.55 -11.98 -29.86
C ARG A 59 -15.09 -13.40 -30.08
N HIS A 60 -15.30 -13.83 -31.32
CA HIS A 60 -15.85 -15.16 -31.60
C HIS A 60 -14.89 -16.31 -31.25
N LEU A 61 -13.60 -16.05 -31.09
CA LEU A 61 -12.60 -17.01 -30.61
C LEU A 61 -12.51 -17.05 -29.08
N VAL A 62 -13.08 -16.07 -28.40
CA VAL A 62 -13.03 -15.89 -26.94
C VAL A 62 -14.15 -16.68 -26.27
N MET A 63 -13.82 -17.49 -25.27
CA MET A 63 -14.84 -18.16 -24.43
C MET A 63 -15.24 -17.22 -23.30
N CYS A 64 -16.45 -16.68 -23.32
CA CYS A 64 -16.92 -15.71 -22.34
C CYS A 64 -18.25 -16.12 -21.68
N SER A 65 -18.55 -15.50 -20.54
CA SER A 65 -19.79 -15.76 -19.80
C SER A 65 -21.06 -15.43 -20.59
N ASP A 66 -21.02 -14.51 -21.58
CA ASP A 66 -22.12 -14.28 -22.50
C ASP A 66 -22.42 -15.53 -23.35
N LEU A 67 -21.39 -16.05 -24.02
CA LEU A 67 -21.46 -17.27 -24.81
C LEU A 67 -21.89 -18.46 -23.95
N ALA A 68 -21.37 -18.54 -22.72
CA ALA A 68 -21.75 -19.58 -21.77
C ALA A 68 -23.25 -19.50 -21.43
N ARG A 69 -23.80 -18.31 -21.18
CA ARG A 69 -25.23 -18.09 -20.91
C ARG A 69 -26.11 -18.47 -22.10
N GLU A 70 -25.64 -18.20 -23.32
CA GLU A 70 -26.34 -18.55 -24.56
C GLU A 70 -26.30 -20.06 -24.87
N SER A 71 -25.33 -20.80 -24.34
CA SER A 71 -25.19 -22.25 -24.54
C SER A 71 -26.34 -23.06 -23.93
N GLN A 72 -26.46 -24.35 -24.28
CA GLN A 72 -27.51 -25.22 -23.71
C GLN A 72 -27.42 -25.27 -22.18
N ILE A 73 -26.23 -25.51 -21.61
CA ILE A 73 -26.04 -25.56 -20.16
C ILE A 73 -26.35 -24.21 -19.50
N GLY A 74 -25.97 -23.10 -20.12
CA GLY A 74 -26.30 -21.77 -19.60
C GLY A 74 -27.79 -21.46 -19.59
N ARG A 75 -28.52 -21.87 -20.64
CA ARG A 75 -29.98 -21.74 -20.68
C ARG A 75 -30.65 -22.60 -19.61
N ASP A 76 -30.15 -23.81 -19.37
CA ASP A 76 -30.67 -24.68 -18.32
C ASP A 76 -30.43 -24.09 -16.93
N MET A 77 -29.21 -23.55 -16.67
CA MET A 77 -28.89 -22.82 -15.43
C MET A 77 -29.77 -21.58 -15.24
N THR A 78 -30.00 -20.82 -16.29
CA THR A 78 -30.83 -19.59 -16.25
C THR A 78 -32.28 -19.96 -15.93
N LYS A 79 -32.81 -20.99 -16.60
CA LYS A 79 -34.17 -21.49 -16.36
C LYS A 79 -34.33 -22.03 -14.94
N ALA A 80 -33.30 -22.69 -14.41
CA ALA A 80 -33.31 -23.25 -13.07
C ALA A 80 -33.28 -22.18 -11.96
N SER A 81 -33.02 -20.91 -12.29
CA SER A 81 -33.03 -19.78 -11.35
C SER A 81 -32.19 -20.05 -10.10
N LEU A 82 -30.91 -20.38 -10.32
CA LEU A 82 -29.95 -20.65 -9.25
C LEU A 82 -29.95 -19.51 -8.20
N PRO A 83 -29.76 -19.82 -6.91
CA PRO A 83 -29.78 -18.82 -5.84
C PRO A 83 -28.53 -17.92 -5.81
N PHE A 84 -27.69 -17.99 -6.85
CA PHE A 84 -26.47 -17.21 -7.02
C PHE A 84 -26.31 -16.80 -8.49
N GLU A 85 -25.68 -15.65 -8.71
CA GLU A 85 -25.33 -15.15 -10.05
C GLU A 85 -23.81 -15.06 -10.18
N SER A 86 -23.19 -16.13 -10.68
CA SER A 86 -21.73 -16.21 -10.85
C SER A 86 -21.36 -16.41 -12.31
N GLN A 87 -20.77 -15.39 -12.93
CA GLN A 87 -20.31 -15.46 -14.32
C GLN A 87 -19.23 -16.53 -14.51
N GLN A 88 -18.39 -16.73 -13.50
CA GLN A 88 -17.36 -17.77 -13.47
C GLN A 88 -17.99 -19.16 -13.51
N THR A 89 -19.04 -19.41 -12.72
CA THR A 89 -19.72 -20.72 -12.70
C THR A 89 -20.37 -21.04 -14.04
N TYR A 90 -21.01 -20.06 -14.69
CA TYR A 90 -21.54 -20.23 -16.04
C TYR A 90 -20.43 -20.59 -17.03
N LEU A 91 -19.32 -19.84 -17.02
CA LEU A 91 -18.21 -20.08 -17.91
C LEU A 91 -17.53 -21.44 -17.65
N ALA A 92 -17.34 -21.82 -16.39
CA ALA A 92 -16.75 -23.10 -16.00
C ALA A 92 -17.63 -24.28 -16.41
N ALA A 93 -18.95 -24.20 -16.18
CA ALA A 93 -19.90 -25.21 -16.62
C ALA A 93 -19.90 -25.35 -18.16
N PHE A 94 -19.87 -24.24 -18.89
CA PHE A 94 -19.76 -24.24 -20.35
C PHE A 94 -18.45 -24.89 -20.83
N ILE A 95 -17.29 -24.48 -20.29
CA ILE A 95 -15.99 -25.08 -20.61
C ILE A 95 -16.01 -26.59 -20.34
N LEU A 96 -16.59 -27.01 -19.22
CA LEU A 96 -16.69 -28.42 -18.88
C LEU A 96 -17.51 -29.20 -19.91
N THR A 97 -18.63 -28.63 -20.38
CA THR A 97 -19.39 -29.26 -21.46
C THR A 97 -18.66 -29.28 -22.79
N GLU A 98 -17.86 -28.25 -23.12
CA GLU A 98 -17.06 -28.21 -24.35
C GLU A 98 -15.92 -29.23 -24.33
N LEU A 99 -15.31 -29.47 -23.16
CA LEU A 99 -14.24 -30.47 -22.99
C LEU A 99 -14.70 -31.90 -23.31
N GLU A 100 -15.99 -32.20 -23.18
CA GLU A 100 -16.56 -33.53 -23.42
C GLU A 100 -17.11 -33.69 -24.85
N LYS A 101 -17.15 -32.60 -25.63
CA LYS A 101 -17.55 -32.67 -27.04
C LYS A 101 -16.42 -33.23 -27.89
N THR A 102 -16.74 -34.24 -28.70
CA THR A 102 -15.81 -34.79 -29.71
C THR A 102 -15.32 -33.74 -30.70
N HIS A 103 -16.17 -32.76 -31.04
CA HIS A 103 -15.88 -31.70 -32.01
C HIS A 103 -16.23 -30.32 -31.45
N SER A 104 -15.53 -29.90 -30.39
CA SER A 104 -15.63 -28.51 -29.91
C SER A 104 -14.89 -27.56 -30.87
N PRO A 105 -15.47 -26.39 -31.21
CA PRO A 105 -14.75 -25.33 -31.94
C PRO A 105 -13.50 -24.85 -31.20
N TRP A 106 -13.46 -24.99 -29.87
CA TRP A 106 -12.34 -24.57 -29.01
C TRP A 106 -11.41 -25.73 -28.63
N HIS A 107 -11.57 -26.91 -29.25
CA HIS A 107 -10.78 -28.11 -28.89
C HIS A 107 -9.27 -27.83 -28.85
N THR A 108 -8.75 -27.13 -29.87
CA THR A 108 -7.34 -26.76 -29.94
C THR A 108 -6.90 -25.90 -28.75
N TYR A 109 -7.70 -24.92 -28.36
CA TYR A 109 -7.42 -24.08 -27.20
C TYR A 109 -7.54 -24.85 -25.88
N LEU A 110 -8.63 -25.59 -25.68
CA LEU A 110 -8.88 -26.35 -24.47
C LEU A 110 -7.77 -27.37 -24.17
N ASN A 111 -7.19 -27.98 -25.21
CA ASN A 111 -6.06 -28.90 -25.06
C ASN A 111 -4.78 -28.23 -24.53
N THR A 112 -4.66 -26.91 -24.69
CA THR A 112 -3.54 -26.14 -24.15
C THR A 112 -3.73 -25.75 -22.69
N LEU A 113 -4.90 -25.91 -22.07
CA LEU A 113 -5.07 -25.62 -20.64
C LEU A 113 -4.17 -26.55 -19.78
N PRO A 114 -3.75 -26.13 -18.57
CA PRO A 114 -2.90 -26.94 -17.71
C PRO A 114 -3.49 -28.31 -17.40
N LYS A 115 -2.68 -29.35 -17.27
CA LYS A 115 -3.22 -30.69 -16.96
C LYS A 115 -3.67 -30.80 -15.50
N SER A 116 -3.02 -30.06 -14.60
CA SER A 116 -3.30 -30.01 -13.16
C SER A 116 -3.23 -28.57 -12.65
N PHE A 117 -3.67 -28.38 -11.41
CA PHE A 117 -3.54 -27.15 -10.62
C PHE A 117 -3.14 -27.49 -9.19
N GLU A 118 -2.33 -28.54 -9.00
CA GLU A 118 -2.01 -29.07 -7.67
C GLU A 118 -1.24 -28.05 -6.82
N GLU A 119 -0.52 -27.16 -7.48
CA GLU A 119 0.17 -25.96 -6.99
C GLU A 119 -0.77 -24.83 -6.51
N VAL A 120 -2.05 -24.87 -6.85
CA VAL A 120 -3.03 -23.88 -6.35
C VAL A 120 -3.55 -24.33 -4.98
N PRO A 121 -3.49 -23.48 -3.93
CA PRO A 121 -3.72 -23.90 -2.54
C PRO A 121 -5.08 -24.55 -2.25
N ILE A 122 -6.10 -24.29 -3.06
CA ILE A 122 -7.41 -24.95 -2.91
C ILE A 122 -7.34 -26.47 -3.18
N PHE A 123 -6.29 -26.98 -3.81
CA PHE A 123 -6.08 -28.42 -4.04
C PHE A 123 -5.12 -29.08 -3.03
N PHE A 124 -4.51 -28.31 -2.13
CA PHE A 124 -3.58 -28.86 -1.13
C PHE A 124 -4.26 -29.85 -0.18
N LYS A 125 -3.50 -30.75 0.43
CA LYS A 125 -4.08 -31.69 1.41
C LYS A 125 -4.42 -30.95 2.71
N ASP A 126 -5.47 -31.38 3.42
CA ASP A 126 -5.89 -30.71 4.66
C ASP A 126 -4.79 -30.77 5.73
N GLU A 127 -3.98 -31.83 5.74
CA GLU A 127 -2.83 -31.99 6.63
C GLU A 127 -1.76 -30.91 6.42
N TRP A 128 -1.62 -30.38 5.20
CA TRP A 128 -0.70 -29.29 4.91
C TRP A 128 -1.25 -27.95 5.39
N LEU A 129 -2.56 -27.75 5.26
CA LEU A 129 -3.22 -26.51 5.66
C LEU A 129 -3.27 -26.30 7.18
N GLU A 130 -3.10 -27.37 7.97
CA GLU A 130 -3.05 -27.28 9.43
C GLU A 130 -1.92 -26.36 9.95
N VAL A 131 -0.79 -26.25 9.23
CA VAL A 131 0.34 -25.39 9.65
C VAL A 131 -0.02 -23.90 9.60
N ILE A 132 -0.93 -23.51 8.70
CA ILE A 132 -1.39 -22.13 8.53
C ILE A 132 -2.74 -21.87 9.20
N LYS A 133 -3.29 -22.83 9.93
CA LYS A 133 -4.59 -22.70 10.60
C LYS A 133 -4.62 -21.48 11.52
N GLY A 134 -5.73 -20.73 11.39
CA GLY A 134 -5.94 -19.44 12.06
C GLY A 134 -5.46 -18.21 11.28
N SER A 135 -4.68 -18.39 10.21
CA SER A 135 -4.29 -17.30 9.30
C SER A 135 -5.44 -16.85 8.38
N LEU A 136 -5.34 -15.64 7.85
CA LEU A 136 -6.18 -15.14 6.77
C LEU A 136 -6.05 -16.05 5.53
N THR A 137 -4.85 -16.49 5.19
CA THR A 137 -4.61 -17.40 4.05
C THR A 137 -5.43 -18.67 4.18
N HIS A 138 -5.41 -19.30 5.36
CA HIS A 138 -6.20 -20.51 5.63
C HIS A 138 -7.70 -20.25 5.47
N LYS A 139 -8.19 -19.14 6.04
CA LYS A 139 -9.60 -18.73 5.91
C LYS A 139 -10.01 -18.59 4.44
N LEU A 140 -9.24 -17.86 3.63
CA LEU A 140 -9.55 -17.62 2.22
C LEU A 140 -9.54 -18.90 1.38
N ILE A 141 -8.64 -19.86 1.68
CA ILE A 141 -8.62 -21.17 1.03
C ILE A 141 -9.90 -21.94 1.35
N GLN A 142 -10.28 -22.00 2.63
CA GLN A 142 -11.49 -22.70 3.07
C GLN A 142 -12.77 -22.06 2.54
N ASP A 143 -12.85 -20.73 2.52
CA ASP A 143 -13.96 -19.97 1.96
C ASP A 143 -14.11 -20.28 0.46
N ARG A 144 -13.00 -20.32 -0.30
CA ARG A 144 -13.03 -20.65 -1.72
C ARG A 144 -13.47 -22.09 -1.98
N ARG A 145 -12.95 -23.06 -1.23
CA ARG A 145 -13.37 -24.48 -1.31
C ARG A 145 -14.86 -24.63 -1.03
N SER A 146 -15.34 -24.00 0.03
CA SER A 146 -16.74 -24.06 0.45
C SER A 146 -17.65 -23.45 -0.61
N LEU A 147 -17.24 -22.31 -1.20
CA LEU A 147 -18.00 -21.66 -2.27
C LEU A 147 -18.08 -22.53 -3.52
N ILE A 148 -16.96 -23.07 -4.03
CA ILE A 148 -16.96 -23.92 -5.22
C ILE A 148 -17.81 -25.19 -4.99
N ARG A 149 -17.68 -25.81 -3.81
CA ARG A 149 -18.47 -26.99 -3.43
C ARG A 149 -19.96 -26.68 -3.33
N GLY A 150 -20.32 -25.55 -2.72
CA GLY A 150 -21.70 -25.10 -2.61
C GLY A 150 -22.33 -24.82 -3.97
N GLU A 151 -21.64 -24.07 -4.83
CA GLU A 151 -22.09 -23.79 -6.20
C GLU A 151 -22.26 -25.06 -7.02
N TYR A 152 -21.31 -26.01 -6.91
CA TYR A 152 -21.42 -27.30 -7.59
C TYR A 152 -22.64 -28.11 -7.11
N ALA A 153 -22.86 -28.19 -5.80
CA ALA A 153 -24.00 -28.92 -5.24
C ALA A 153 -25.34 -28.33 -5.70
N MET A 154 -25.48 -27.00 -5.60
CA MET A 154 -26.67 -26.28 -6.06
C MET A 154 -26.89 -26.44 -7.58
N LEU A 155 -25.81 -26.46 -8.37
CA LEU A 155 -25.88 -26.68 -9.80
C LEU A 155 -26.33 -28.11 -10.15
N CYS A 156 -25.81 -29.13 -9.46
CA CYS A 156 -26.22 -30.52 -9.66
C CYS A 156 -27.69 -30.75 -9.26
N GLU A 157 -28.15 -30.08 -8.21
CA GLU A 157 -29.54 -30.15 -7.77
C GLU A 157 -30.48 -29.49 -8.79
N ALA A 158 -30.14 -28.29 -9.25
CA ALA A 158 -31.00 -27.49 -10.12
C ALA A 158 -30.95 -27.92 -11.59
N VAL A 159 -29.82 -28.50 -12.03
CA VAL A 159 -29.60 -29.03 -13.38
C VAL A 159 -29.08 -30.47 -13.28
N PRO A 160 -29.98 -31.47 -13.11
CA PRO A 160 -29.58 -32.85 -12.80
C PRO A 160 -28.66 -33.50 -13.83
N SER A 161 -28.73 -33.10 -15.10
CA SER A 161 -27.80 -33.57 -16.14
C SER A 161 -26.36 -33.15 -15.87
N PHE A 162 -26.12 -32.05 -15.13
CA PHE A 162 -24.78 -31.60 -14.78
C PHE A 162 -24.09 -32.51 -13.75
N ALA A 163 -24.87 -33.27 -12.96
CA ALA A 163 -24.34 -34.21 -11.97
C ALA A 163 -23.53 -35.36 -12.59
N SER A 164 -23.56 -35.54 -13.92
CA SER A 164 -22.66 -36.47 -14.61
C SER A 164 -21.19 -36.04 -14.55
N PHE A 165 -20.91 -34.76 -14.31
CA PHE A 165 -19.54 -34.27 -14.18
C PHE A 165 -19.06 -34.37 -12.74
N PRO A 166 -17.91 -35.02 -12.47
CA PRO A 166 -17.35 -35.08 -11.11
C PRO A 166 -17.01 -33.69 -10.55
N PHE A 167 -17.15 -33.53 -9.22
CA PHE A 167 -16.75 -32.31 -8.51
C PHE A 167 -15.30 -31.90 -8.81
N THR A 168 -14.39 -32.85 -8.91
CA THR A 168 -12.97 -32.59 -9.21
C THR A 168 -12.77 -31.92 -10.58
N ARG A 169 -13.54 -32.34 -11.59
CA ARG A 169 -13.54 -31.72 -12.93
C ARG A 169 -14.10 -30.31 -12.89
N PHE A 170 -15.21 -30.10 -12.17
CA PHE A 170 -15.78 -28.77 -11.99
C PHE A 170 -14.83 -27.82 -11.24
N SER A 171 -14.24 -28.28 -10.14
CA SER A 171 -13.24 -27.52 -9.38
C SER A 171 -12.04 -27.16 -10.25
N TRP A 172 -11.55 -28.10 -11.07
CA TRP A 172 -10.49 -27.81 -12.05
C TRP A 172 -10.92 -26.72 -13.04
N THR A 173 -12.14 -26.78 -13.59
CA THR A 173 -12.62 -25.74 -14.54
C THR A 173 -12.80 -24.38 -13.88
N MET A 174 -13.27 -24.33 -12.63
CA MET A 174 -13.37 -23.08 -11.87
C MET A 174 -11.98 -22.45 -11.67
N THR A 175 -10.98 -23.25 -11.34
CA THR A 175 -9.59 -22.78 -11.23
C THR A 175 -9.04 -22.32 -12.57
N ALA A 176 -9.30 -23.06 -13.65
CA ALA A 176 -8.89 -22.67 -14.99
C ALA A 176 -9.44 -21.29 -15.35
N VAL A 177 -10.71 -21.02 -15.05
CA VAL A 177 -11.34 -19.71 -15.23
C VAL A 177 -10.69 -18.65 -14.35
N ASP A 178 -10.62 -18.86 -13.03
CA ASP A 178 -10.10 -17.87 -12.08
C ASP A 178 -8.68 -17.40 -12.38
N THR A 179 -7.84 -18.34 -12.83
CA THR A 179 -6.41 -18.09 -13.04
C THR A 179 -6.10 -17.47 -14.40
N ARG A 180 -7.06 -17.43 -15.32
CA ARG A 180 -6.84 -17.02 -16.73
C ARG A 180 -7.84 -15.99 -17.27
N CYS A 181 -8.87 -15.66 -16.51
CA CYS A 181 -9.92 -14.80 -17.03
C CYS A 181 -9.51 -13.33 -17.13
N PHE A 182 -9.97 -12.71 -18.22
CA PHE A 182 -10.05 -11.28 -18.42
C PHE A 182 -11.49 -10.80 -18.22
N VAL A 183 -11.65 -9.48 -18.19
CA VAL A 183 -12.94 -8.81 -18.16
C VAL A 183 -13.12 -8.05 -19.47
N ILE A 184 -14.19 -8.35 -20.20
CA ILE A 184 -14.54 -7.69 -21.47
C ILE A 184 -15.97 -7.15 -21.41
N PRO A 185 -16.36 -6.15 -22.22
CA PRO A 185 -17.74 -5.69 -22.29
C PRO A 185 -18.71 -6.84 -22.62
N SER A 186 -19.84 -6.91 -21.89
CA SER A 186 -20.90 -7.90 -22.14
C SER A 186 -21.89 -7.41 -23.21
N ARG A 187 -22.37 -8.33 -24.04
CA ARG A 187 -23.48 -8.08 -25.00
C ARG A 187 -24.82 -7.83 -24.32
N PHE A 188 -24.97 -8.25 -23.07
CA PHE A 188 -26.16 -8.03 -22.26
C PHE A 188 -26.08 -6.75 -21.41
N GLY A 189 -25.05 -5.93 -21.62
CA GLY A 189 -24.73 -4.77 -20.80
C GLY A 189 -23.83 -5.11 -19.61
N GLY A 190 -22.97 -4.16 -19.23
CA GLY A 190 -21.98 -4.36 -18.18
C GLY A 190 -20.76 -5.14 -18.67
N GLN A 191 -20.28 -6.08 -17.85
CA GLN A 191 -19.01 -6.79 -18.06
C GLN A 191 -19.22 -8.30 -18.10
N ALA A 192 -18.38 -8.99 -18.86
CA ALA A 192 -18.32 -10.44 -19.02
C ALA A 192 -16.93 -10.97 -18.63
N VAL A 193 -16.88 -11.99 -17.79
CA VAL A 193 -15.67 -12.82 -17.57
C VAL A 193 -15.37 -13.62 -18.84
N ALA A 194 -14.10 -13.67 -19.25
CA ALA A 194 -13.68 -14.30 -20.50
C ALA A 194 -12.30 -14.96 -20.43
N LEU A 195 -12.18 -16.14 -21.04
CA LEU A 195 -10.90 -16.75 -21.41
C LEU A 195 -10.54 -16.32 -22.83
N VAL A 196 -9.41 -15.62 -22.96
CA VAL A 196 -8.89 -15.11 -24.23
C VAL A 196 -7.71 -15.99 -24.64
N PRO A 197 -7.89 -16.94 -25.59
CA PRO A 197 -6.82 -17.85 -25.98
C PRO A 197 -5.56 -17.10 -26.40
N PHE A 198 -4.40 -17.65 -26.06
CA PHE A 198 -3.06 -17.08 -26.29
C PHE A 198 -2.73 -15.92 -25.35
N ALA A 199 -3.63 -14.95 -25.15
CA ALA A 199 -3.42 -13.88 -24.19
C ALA A 199 -3.34 -14.40 -22.74
N ASP A 200 -4.14 -15.40 -22.40
CA ASP A 200 -4.15 -16.06 -21.09
C ASP A 200 -2.89 -16.88 -20.74
N MET A 201 -1.92 -16.93 -21.66
CA MET A 201 -0.61 -17.53 -21.45
C MET A 201 0.40 -16.55 -20.83
N GLY A 202 0.06 -15.25 -20.75
CA GLY A 202 0.93 -14.26 -20.16
C GLY A 202 1.02 -14.40 -18.64
N THR A 203 2.25 -14.35 -18.11
CA THR A 203 2.50 -14.40 -16.66
C THR A 203 2.38 -13.03 -16.02
N HIS A 204 2.17 -12.98 -14.70
CA HIS A 204 2.04 -11.71 -13.99
C HIS A 204 3.34 -10.91 -13.87
N ASP A 205 3.29 -9.61 -14.13
CA ASP A 205 4.25 -8.61 -13.65
C ASP A 205 3.58 -7.23 -13.61
N ARG A 206 3.62 -6.54 -12.46
CA ARG A 206 2.99 -5.22 -12.28
C ARG A 206 3.77 -4.09 -12.93
N SER A 207 5.05 -4.31 -13.19
CA SER A 207 5.93 -3.37 -13.89
C SER A 207 5.94 -3.58 -15.41
N THR A 208 5.10 -4.50 -15.91
CA THR A 208 5.08 -4.87 -17.32
C THR A 208 4.85 -3.64 -18.22
N PRO A 209 5.66 -3.45 -19.27
CA PRO A 209 5.45 -2.40 -20.27
C PRO A 209 4.41 -2.83 -21.32
N THR A 210 3.31 -3.41 -20.87
CA THR A 210 2.23 -3.89 -21.73
C THR A 210 0.87 -3.55 -21.13
N GLN A 211 -0.14 -3.48 -21.99
CA GLN A 211 -1.52 -3.31 -21.55
C GLN A 211 -2.46 -4.06 -22.48
N TRP A 212 -3.61 -4.47 -21.96
CA TRP A 212 -4.68 -5.02 -22.77
C TRP A 212 -5.90 -4.09 -22.79
N SER A 213 -6.69 -4.20 -23.85
CA SER A 213 -7.96 -3.50 -23.98
C SER A 213 -8.93 -4.31 -24.83
N TYR A 214 -10.20 -3.91 -24.82
CA TYR A 214 -11.20 -4.47 -25.73
C TYR A 214 -11.76 -3.35 -26.59
N SER A 215 -11.73 -3.55 -27.91
CA SER A 215 -12.32 -2.62 -28.87
C SER A 215 -13.73 -3.09 -29.23
N GLU A 216 -14.75 -2.32 -28.84
CA GLU A 216 -16.13 -2.59 -29.26
C GLU A 216 -16.34 -2.35 -30.76
N ALA A 217 -15.63 -1.37 -31.34
CA ALA A 217 -15.73 -1.07 -32.77
C ALA A 217 -15.26 -2.24 -33.65
N SER A 218 -14.16 -2.90 -33.27
CA SER A 218 -13.64 -4.07 -33.99
C SER A 218 -14.03 -5.41 -33.37
N GLN A 219 -14.81 -5.41 -32.29
CA GLN A 219 -15.23 -6.60 -31.53
C GLN A 219 -14.06 -7.56 -31.24
N SER A 220 -12.98 -7.03 -30.66
CA SER A 220 -11.74 -7.78 -30.49
C SER A 220 -10.96 -7.35 -29.25
N PHE A 221 -10.29 -8.31 -28.61
CA PHE A 221 -9.31 -8.07 -27.56
C PHE A 221 -7.97 -7.67 -28.17
N HIS A 222 -7.35 -6.60 -27.65
CA HIS A 222 -6.05 -6.08 -28.09
C HIS A 222 -5.06 -6.15 -26.93
N PHE A 223 -3.79 -6.42 -27.26
CA PHE A 223 -2.66 -6.32 -26.35
C PHE A 223 -1.58 -5.46 -27.00
N THR A 224 -1.03 -4.52 -26.26
CA THR A 224 -0.22 -3.42 -26.82
C THR A 224 0.98 -3.16 -25.91
N ALA A 225 2.14 -2.89 -26.50
CA ALA A 225 3.32 -2.44 -25.77
C ALA A 225 3.17 -0.97 -25.34
N THR A 226 3.55 -0.63 -24.11
CA THR A 226 3.55 0.74 -23.58
C THR A 226 4.95 1.36 -23.53
N SER A 227 5.98 0.59 -23.87
CA SER A 227 7.34 1.08 -24.12
C SER A 227 8.02 0.22 -25.19
N ASP A 228 9.15 0.70 -25.69
CA ASP A 228 10.00 -0.12 -26.56
C ASP A 228 10.58 -1.31 -25.78
N MET A 229 10.65 -2.48 -26.41
CA MET A 229 11.24 -3.71 -25.84
C MET A 229 12.13 -4.42 -26.86
N PRO A 230 13.24 -5.03 -26.44
CA PRO A 230 14.09 -5.80 -27.34
C PRO A 230 13.42 -7.12 -27.79
N ALA A 231 14.01 -7.74 -28.82
CA ALA A 231 13.61 -9.07 -29.25
C ALA A 231 13.96 -10.13 -28.21
N GLY A 232 13.20 -11.23 -28.18
CA GLY A 232 13.47 -12.38 -27.32
C GLY A 232 13.05 -12.21 -25.87
N VAL A 233 12.44 -11.09 -25.48
CA VAL A 233 12.06 -10.83 -24.08
C VAL A 233 10.78 -11.55 -23.68
N HIS A 234 10.69 -11.85 -22.40
CA HIS A 234 9.46 -12.31 -21.77
C HIS A 234 8.46 -11.14 -21.70
N VAL A 235 7.23 -11.40 -22.16
CA VAL A 235 6.14 -10.44 -22.21
C VAL A 235 5.09 -10.85 -21.18
N SER A 236 5.04 -10.11 -20.09
CA SER A 236 4.15 -10.32 -18.95
C SER A 236 2.84 -9.53 -19.09
N ILE A 237 1.89 -9.77 -18.19
CA ILE A 237 0.58 -9.08 -18.11
C ILE A 237 0.37 -8.59 -16.67
N ASP A 238 -0.25 -7.42 -16.50
CA ASP A 238 -0.71 -6.98 -15.19
C ASP A 238 -2.04 -7.67 -14.83
N TYR A 239 -2.03 -8.47 -13.76
CA TYR A 239 -3.21 -9.13 -13.21
C TYR A 239 -4.04 -8.15 -12.33
N GLY A 240 -3.59 -6.91 -12.16
CA GLY A 240 -4.22 -5.86 -11.39
C GLY A 240 -3.77 -5.84 -9.93
N THR A 241 -4.39 -4.96 -9.14
CA THR A 241 -4.05 -4.70 -7.74
C THR A 241 -4.50 -5.82 -6.80
N LYS A 242 -3.78 -6.94 -6.80
CA LYS A 242 -3.98 -8.06 -5.87
C LYS A 242 -2.92 -8.03 -4.77
N THR A 243 -3.32 -8.41 -3.55
CA THR A 243 -2.35 -8.62 -2.46
C THR A 243 -1.64 -9.95 -2.65
N LYS A 244 -0.45 -10.11 -2.06
CA LYS A 244 0.28 -11.38 -2.01
C LYS A 244 -0.60 -12.56 -1.60
N THR A 245 -1.41 -12.40 -0.56
CA THR A 245 -2.37 -13.42 -0.11
C THR A 245 -3.40 -13.79 -1.19
N LYS A 246 -3.94 -12.80 -1.90
CA LYS A 246 -4.90 -13.07 -2.98
C LYS A 246 -4.23 -13.75 -4.19
N LEU A 247 -2.99 -13.38 -4.50
CA LEU A 247 -2.21 -14.03 -5.56
C LEU A 247 -1.90 -15.48 -5.21
N PHE A 248 -1.42 -15.74 -3.99
CA PHE A 248 -1.14 -17.08 -3.53
C PHE A 248 -2.38 -17.97 -3.55
N VAL A 249 -3.47 -17.54 -2.90
CA VAL A 249 -4.71 -18.35 -2.79
C VAL A 249 -5.33 -18.66 -4.16
N ARG A 250 -5.23 -17.74 -5.13
CA ARG A 250 -5.85 -17.91 -6.45
C ARG A 250 -4.95 -18.57 -7.49
N TYR A 251 -3.65 -18.31 -7.46
CA TYR A 251 -2.72 -18.67 -8.53
C TYR A 251 -1.59 -19.61 -8.07
N GLY A 252 -1.43 -19.86 -6.77
CA GLY A 252 -0.32 -20.66 -6.23
C GLY A 252 1.05 -19.99 -6.30
N ARG A 253 1.09 -18.68 -6.53
CA ARG A 253 2.34 -17.91 -6.70
C ARG A 253 2.58 -16.93 -5.57
N LEU A 254 3.83 -16.82 -5.13
CA LEU A 254 4.31 -15.74 -4.27
C LEU A 254 5.03 -14.68 -5.10
N GLU A 255 4.75 -13.40 -4.83
CA GLU A 255 5.58 -12.30 -5.35
C GLU A 255 6.86 -12.16 -4.53
N ALA A 256 7.92 -11.65 -5.17
CA ALA A 256 9.28 -11.68 -4.66
C ALA A 256 9.55 -10.84 -3.40
N ASP A 257 8.63 -9.98 -2.93
CA ASP A 257 8.83 -9.27 -1.66
C ASP A 257 8.40 -10.16 -0.46
N PRO A 258 9.34 -10.68 0.34
CA PRO A 258 9.02 -11.52 1.49
C PRO A 258 8.40 -10.71 2.65
N SER A 259 8.51 -9.38 2.61
CA SER A 259 8.11 -8.48 3.69
C SER A 259 6.65 -7.99 3.59
N GLU A 260 5.99 -8.20 2.44
CA GLU A 260 4.58 -7.84 2.24
C GLU A 260 3.63 -8.91 2.83
N GLY A 261 3.29 -8.75 4.10
CA GLY A 261 2.18 -9.48 4.74
C GLY A 261 0.82 -8.82 4.49
N THR A 262 -0.27 -9.61 4.54
CA THR A 262 -1.64 -9.10 4.68
C THR A 262 -2.26 -9.66 5.95
N ALA A 263 -2.88 -8.81 6.77
CA ALA A 263 -3.53 -9.22 8.01
C ALA A 263 -5.01 -8.83 8.03
N GLU A 264 -5.85 -9.69 8.60
CA GLU A 264 -7.28 -9.41 8.80
C GLU A 264 -7.55 -8.91 10.23
N ILE A 265 -8.15 -7.73 10.34
CA ILE A 265 -8.65 -7.19 11.60
C ILE A 265 -10.15 -6.94 11.47
N GLU A 266 -10.92 -7.54 12.36
CA GLU A 266 -12.37 -7.32 12.45
C GLU A 266 -12.66 -6.32 13.58
N VAL A 267 -13.45 -5.30 13.29
CA VAL A 267 -13.93 -4.32 14.28
C VAL A 267 -15.30 -4.76 14.79
N PRO A 268 -15.41 -5.25 16.03
CA PRO A 268 -16.68 -5.72 16.57
C PRO A 268 -17.60 -4.54 16.91
N LEU A 269 -18.91 -4.76 16.72
CA LEU A 269 -19.97 -3.93 17.29
C LEU A 269 -20.78 -4.77 18.26
N LEU A 270 -20.96 -4.26 19.48
CA LEU A 270 -21.77 -4.92 20.51
C LEU A 270 -23.21 -5.11 20.01
N SER A 271 -23.78 -6.28 20.30
CA SER A 271 -25.10 -6.66 19.80
C SER A 271 -26.22 -5.80 20.39
N ASP A 272 -26.02 -5.32 21.61
CA ASP A 272 -26.91 -4.48 22.42
C ASP A 272 -26.58 -2.98 22.34
N ASP A 273 -25.63 -2.56 21.48
CA ASP A 273 -25.35 -1.15 21.25
C ASP A 273 -26.62 -0.44 20.71
N PRO A 274 -27.18 0.55 21.44
CA PRO A 274 -28.40 1.24 21.00
C PRO A 274 -28.26 1.94 19.64
N TRP A 275 -27.03 2.17 19.18
CA TRP A 275 -26.68 2.86 17.95
C TRP A 275 -25.94 1.96 16.96
N ARG A 276 -26.09 0.65 17.12
CA ARG A 276 -25.45 -0.37 16.28
C ARG A 276 -25.70 -0.14 14.80
N ARG A 277 -26.91 0.26 14.41
CA ARG A 277 -27.29 0.46 13.00
C ARG A 277 -26.48 1.58 12.35
N GLU A 278 -26.35 2.69 13.06
CA GLU A 278 -25.67 3.90 12.61
C GLU A 278 -24.15 3.72 12.63
N LYS A 279 -23.61 3.10 13.69
CA LYS A 279 -22.19 2.73 13.75
C LYS A 279 -21.82 1.76 12.63
N ALA A 280 -22.64 0.74 12.38
CA ALA A 280 -22.44 -0.19 11.27
C ALA A 280 -22.48 0.53 9.91
N ALA A 281 -23.36 1.52 9.74
CA ALA A 281 -23.40 2.32 8.52
C ALA A 281 -22.13 3.16 8.32
N PHE A 282 -21.56 3.72 9.39
CA PHE A 282 -20.29 4.43 9.31
C PHE A 282 -19.12 3.49 9.01
N ILE A 283 -19.02 2.36 9.73
CA ILE A 283 -17.97 1.36 9.51
C ILE A 283 -18.01 0.83 8.07
N ARG A 284 -19.21 0.64 7.48
CA ARG A 284 -19.35 0.33 6.05
C ARG A 284 -18.75 1.40 5.14
N ARG A 285 -18.85 2.68 5.48
CA ARG A 285 -18.21 3.77 4.73
C ARG A 285 -16.68 3.78 4.86
N CYS A 286 -16.15 3.21 5.93
CA CYS A 286 -14.71 2.97 6.12
C CYS A 286 -14.22 1.72 5.37
N GLY A 287 -15.06 1.01 4.62
CA GLY A 287 -14.66 -0.22 3.89
C GLY A 287 -15.24 -1.51 4.47
N GLY A 288 -16.00 -1.44 5.57
CA GLY A 288 -16.66 -2.59 6.18
C GLY A 288 -16.13 -2.93 7.57
N PRO A 289 -16.71 -3.94 8.24
CA PRO A 289 -16.27 -4.36 9.58
C PRO A 289 -14.98 -5.18 9.56
N ILE A 290 -14.57 -5.68 8.41
CA ILE A 290 -13.38 -6.51 8.22
C ILE A 290 -12.37 -5.74 7.38
N PHE A 291 -11.18 -5.53 7.90
CA PHE A 291 -10.09 -4.79 7.28
C PHE A 291 -8.97 -5.75 6.90
N HIS A 292 -8.55 -5.73 5.63
CA HIS A 292 -7.35 -6.42 5.15
C HIS A 292 -6.23 -5.40 4.99
N LEU A 293 -5.27 -5.42 5.90
CA LEU A 293 -4.18 -4.44 5.96
C LEU A 293 -2.90 -4.99 5.34
N SER A 294 -2.14 -4.13 4.65
CA SER A 294 -0.75 -4.38 4.26
C SER A 294 0.14 -3.20 4.71
N LEU A 295 1.47 -3.38 4.72
CA LEU A 295 2.42 -2.32 5.06
C LEU A 295 2.37 -1.12 4.10
N SER A 296 1.91 -1.35 2.87
CA SER A 296 1.76 -0.36 1.82
C SER A 296 0.40 0.35 1.82
N ASP A 297 -0.59 -0.13 2.58
CA ASP A 297 -1.95 0.44 2.60
C ASP A 297 -2.20 1.37 3.81
N PHE A 298 -1.74 2.61 3.67
CA PHE A 298 -1.98 3.67 4.65
C PHE A 298 -3.48 4.00 4.80
N SER A 299 -4.22 3.99 3.70
CA SER A 299 -5.65 4.30 3.69
C SER A 299 -6.46 3.28 4.49
N GLY A 300 -6.09 2.00 4.41
CA GLY A 300 -6.68 0.91 5.17
C GLY A 300 -6.49 1.09 6.68
N LEU A 301 -5.30 1.51 7.12
CA LEU A 301 -5.04 1.78 8.54
C LEU A 301 -5.83 2.98 9.06
N GLU A 302 -5.90 4.08 8.30
CA GLU A 302 -6.71 5.26 8.68
C GLU A 302 -8.20 4.90 8.80
N ASN A 303 -8.70 4.12 7.85
CA ASN A 303 -10.07 3.64 7.85
C ASN A 303 -10.35 2.70 9.02
N LEU A 304 -9.42 1.80 9.36
CA LEU A 304 -9.53 0.95 10.54
C LEU A 304 -9.59 1.79 11.83
N LEU A 305 -8.67 2.74 11.99
CA LEU A 305 -8.67 3.62 13.18
C LEU A 305 -9.98 4.42 13.28
N SER A 306 -10.51 4.88 12.14
CA SER A 306 -11.80 5.56 12.07
C SER A 306 -12.96 4.64 12.47
N ALA A 307 -12.94 3.38 12.04
CA ALA A 307 -13.93 2.39 12.44
C ALA A 307 -13.85 2.07 13.94
N ILE A 308 -12.64 1.94 14.50
CA ILE A 308 -12.43 1.74 15.94
C ILE A 308 -12.95 2.95 16.74
N ARG A 309 -12.65 4.19 16.30
CA ARG A 309 -13.20 5.41 16.90
C ARG A 309 -14.72 5.38 16.93
N CYS A 310 -15.35 4.98 15.82
CA CYS A 310 -16.80 4.86 15.73
C CYS A 310 -17.35 3.78 16.67
N ALA A 311 -16.70 2.62 16.74
CA ALA A 311 -17.11 1.52 17.62
C ALA A 311 -17.08 1.96 19.10
N LEU A 312 -16.04 2.68 19.53
CA LEU A 312 -15.85 3.12 20.91
C LEU A 312 -16.67 4.36 21.32
N ALA A 313 -17.24 5.10 20.35
CA ALA A 313 -17.90 6.38 20.65
C ALA A 313 -19.26 6.21 21.35
N ASP A 314 -19.56 7.10 22.31
CA ASP A 314 -20.92 7.32 22.80
C ASP A 314 -21.72 8.18 21.81
N TRP A 315 -23.03 7.97 21.70
CA TRP A 315 -23.82 8.62 20.64
C TRP A 315 -24.06 10.12 20.85
N ASN A 316 -24.13 10.57 22.11
CA ASN A 316 -24.25 11.99 22.41
C ASN A 316 -23.04 12.78 21.90
N SER A 317 -21.88 12.13 21.78
CA SER A 317 -20.72 12.64 21.07
C SER A 317 -20.83 12.55 19.53
N LEU A 318 -21.54 11.56 18.98
CA LEU A 318 -21.58 11.27 17.52
C LEU A 318 -22.44 12.26 16.71
N THR A 319 -23.54 12.81 17.22
CA THR A 319 -24.48 13.64 16.42
C THR A 319 -23.92 14.99 15.93
N GLN A 320 -22.95 15.60 16.63
CA GLN A 320 -22.20 16.76 16.12
C GLN A 320 -20.96 16.37 15.28
N ARG A 321 -20.47 15.14 15.47
CA ARG A 321 -19.13 14.70 15.02
C ARG A 321 -19.16 13.82 13.75
N MET A 322 -20.25 13.12 13.47
CA MET A 322 -20.46 12.36 12.22
C MET A 322 -20.64 13.25 10.99
N LEU A 323 -21.06 14.50 11.16
CA LEU A 323 -21.26 15.45 10.05
C LEU A 323 -20.00 16.23 9.65
N THR A 324 -18.96 16.27 10.51
CA THR A 324 -17.80 17.18 10.35
C THR A 324 -16.43 16.51 10.36
N GLY A 325 -16.29 15.24 10.77
CA GLY A 325 -15.00 14.53 10.69
C GLY A 325 -14.83 13.30 11.59
N ALA A 326 -15.77 12.34 11.57
CA ALA A 326 -15.76 11.14 12.43
C ALA A 326 -14.57 10.17 12.26
N GLY A 327 -13.61 10.46 11.38
CA GLY A 327 -12.35 9.73 11.26
C GLY A 327 -11.16 10.38 11.96
N LYS A 328 -11.30 11.58 12.54
CA LYS A 328 -10.16 12.34 13.07
C LYS A 328 -9.92 12.10 14.57
N PRO A 329 -8.66 12.14 15.02
CA PRO A 329 -8.33 12.21 16.44
C PRO A 329 -9.02 13.38 17.14
N HIS A 330 -9.51 13.15 18.36
CA HIS A 330 -10.28 14.16 19.10
C HIS A 330 -9.73 14.47 20.49
N THR A 331 -9.59 13.45 21.34
CA THR A 331 -9.04 13.61 22.69
C THR A 331 -7.91 12.62 22.90
N ARG A 332 -6.90 12.99 23.69
CA ARG A 332 -5.81 12.08 24.04
C ARG A 332 -6.32 10.80 24.69
N ALA A 333 -7.30 10.91 25.59
CA ALA A 333 -7.91 9.76 26.26
C ALA A 333 -8.69 8.85 25.28
N GLY A 334 -9.47 9.43 24.36
CA GLY A 334 -10.18 8.67 23.34
C GLY A 334 -9.23 7.97 22.37
N GLU A 335 -8.16 8.65 21.94
CA GLU A 335 -7.14 8.02 21.10
C GLU A 335 -6.36 6.94 21.84
N HIS A 336 -6.07 7.11 23.12
CA HIS A 336 -5.48 6.06 23.94
C HIS A 336 -6.37 4.81 23.96
N ALA A 337 -7.69 4.97 24.09
CA ALA A 337 -8.64 3.87 24.00
C ALA A 337 -8.68 3.22 22.61
N VAL A 338 -8.60 4.01 21.53
CA VAL A 338 -8.53 3.50 20.14
C VAL A 338 -7.31 2.61 19.93
N PHE A 339 -6.13 3.07 20.36
CA PHE A 339 -4.91 2.27 20.25
C PHE A 339 -4.89 1.08 21.21
N GLY A 340 -5.55 1.19 22.38
CA GLY A 340 -5.80 0.04 23.26
C GLY A 340 -6.63 -1.04 22.56
N MET A 341 -7.74 -0.65 21.94
CA MET A 341 -8.59 -1.56 21.16
C MET A 341 -7.85 -2.17 19.97
N LEU A 342 -7.06 -1.38 19.23
CA LEU A 342 -6.23 -1.92 18.14
C LEU A 342 -5.24 -2.98 18.64
N ALA A 343 -4.58 -2.74 19.78
CA ALA A 343 -3.68 -3.70 20.39
C ALA A 343 -4.41 -5.00 20.77
N ASP A 344 -5.60 -4.91 21.35
CA ASP A 344 -6.41 -6.07 21.73
C ASP A 344 -6.87 -6.87 20.51
N LEU A 345 -7.31 -6.19 19.45
CA LEU A 345 -7.67 -6.83 18.18
C LEU A 345 -6.48 -7.56 17.55
N CYS A 346 -5.28 -6.96 17.57
CA CYS A 346 -4.06 -7.63 17.08
C CYS A 346 -3.72 -8.87 17.92
N ARG A 347 -3.87 -8.82 19.25
CA ARG A 347 -3.67 -10.00 20.11
C ARG A 347 -4.68 -11.11 19.84
N GLN A 348 -5.96 -10.75 19.64
CA GLN A 348 -7.01 -11.70 19.29
C GLN A 348 -6.70 -12.37 17.95
N ALA A 349 -6.28 -11.61 16.94
CA ALA A 349 -5.86 -12.17 15.66
C ALA A 349 -4.66 -13.13 15.81
N LEU A 350 -3.61 -12.72 16.54
CA LEU A 350 -2.44 -13.56 16.82
C LEU A 350 -2.77 -14.85 17.59
N ALA A 351 -3.77 -14.81 18.48
CA ALA A 351 -4.20 -15.96 19.27
C ALA A 351 -4.95 -17.03 18.45
N ARG A 352 -5.43 -16.70 17.23
CA ARG A 352 -6.10 -17.66 16.34
C ARG A 352 -5.15 -18.68 15.73
N PHE A 353 -3.88 -18.32 15.59
CA PHE A 353 -2.88 -19.16 14.94
C PHE A 353 -2.59 -20.41 15.78
N SER A 354 -2.57 -21.57 15.13
CA SER A 354 -2.07 -22.80 15.76
C SER A 354 -0.67 -22.60 16.37
N PRO A 355 -0.32 -23.28 17.48
CA PRO A 355 1.03 -23.23 18.05
C PRO A 355 2.12 -23.68 17.06
N SER A 356 3.39 -23.40 17.43
CA SER A 356 4.60 -23.47 16.57
C SER A 356 4.59 -24.59 15.50
N PRO A 357 4.96 -24.29 14.23
CA PRO A 357 5.11 -25.29 13.16
C PRO A 357 6.02 -26.46 13.54
N THR A 358 7.02 -26.22 14.40
CA THR A 358 7.98 -27.22 14.89
C THR A 358 7.36 -28.32 15.76
N SER A 359 6.11 -28.14 16.24
CA SER A 359 5.35 -29.17 16.95
C SER A 359 4.46 -30.01 16.03
N HIS A 360 4.37 -29.65 14.74
CA HIS A 360 3.59 -30.38 13.76
C HIS A 360 4.29 -31.69 13.38
N PRO A 361 3.63 -32.87 13.43
CA PRO A 361 4.24 -34.18 13.16
C PRO A 361 4.93 -34.31 11.80
N LEU A 362 4.61 -33.40 10.87
CA LEU A 362 5.09 -33.40 9.51
C LEU A 362 6.31 -32.47 9.27
N TRP A 363 6.69 -31.65 10.26
CA TRP A 363 7.81 -30.71 10.17
C TRP A 363 9.14 -31.38 9.79
N GLY A 364 9.35 -32.63 10.22
CA GLY A 364 10.55 -33.42 9.90
C GLY A 364 10.36 -34.48 8.81
N ARG A 365 9.16 -34.61 8.22
CA ARG A 365 8.87 -35.65 7.22
C ARG A 365 8.94 -35.18 5.78
N TYR A 366 8.64 -33.91 5.50
CA TYR A 366 8.61 -33.41 4.11
C TYR A 366 9.99 -33.04 3.57
N ALA A 367 10.97 -32.73 4.43
CA ALA A 367 12.37 -32.47 4.06
C ALA A 367 13.13 -33.67 3.43
N MET A 368 12.43 -34.71 2.98
CA MET A 368 12.98 -35.95 2.44
C MET A 368 12.27 -36.46 1.17
N ASP A 369 11.18 -35.83 0.71
CA ASP A 369 10.44 -36.27 -0.48
C ASP A 369 10.59 -35.23 -1.63
N ASP A 370 11.29 -35.62 -2.71
CA ASP A 370 11.65 -34.81 -3.89
C ASP A 370 10.45 -34.59 -4.87
N ASP A 371 9.21 -34.52 -4.36
CA ASP A 371 7.98 -34.45 -5.15
C ASP A 371 7.41 -33.03 -5.33
N GLY A 372 8.14 -32.00 -4.89
CA GLY A 372 7.72 -30.60 -4.91
C GLY A 372 6.86 -30.17 -3.71
N SER A 373 6.59 -31.06 -2.74
CA SER A 373 5.88 -30.73 -1.50
C SER A 373 6.65 -29.75 -0.59
N ASP A 374 7.97 -29.69 -0.72
CA ASP A 374 8.83 -28.76 0.04
C ASP A 374 8.53 -27.30 -0.30
N GLU A 375 8.46 -26.94 -1.59
CA GLU A 375 8.21 -25.55 -2.03
C GLU A 375 6.81 -25.06 -1.61
N GLN A 376 5.80 -25.92 -1.73
CA GLN A 376 4.42 -25.59 -1.33
C GLN A 376 4.30 -25.39 0.18
N MET A 377 5.02 -26.20 0.98
CA MET A 377 5.09 -26.03 2.43
C MET A 377 5.82 -24.75 2.82
N GLU A 378 6.94 -24.43 2.17
CA GLU A 378 7.67 -23.18 2.38
C GLU A 378 6.77 -21.97 2.11
N HIS A 379 6.01 -22.00 1.00
CA HIS A 379 5.08 -20.92 0.69
C HIS A 379 3.97 -20.74 1.74
N LEU A 380 3.43 -21.84 2.26
CA LEU A 380 2.44 -21.81 3.35
C LEU A 380 3.02 -21.16 4.61
N LEU A 381 4.23 -21.55 5.00
CA LEU A 381 4.93 -21.00 6.17
C LEU A 381 5.24 -19.52 5.98
N GLU A 382 5.73 -19.13 4.81
CA GLU A 382 6.01 -17.74 4.48
C GLU A 382 4.75 -16.87 4.61
N MET A 383 3.61 -17.32 4.05
CA MET A 383 2.34 -16.61 4.15
C MET A 383 1.88 -16.42 5.59
N ARG A 384 2.04 -17.46 6.42
CA ARG A 384 1.70 -17.41 7.84
C ARG A 384 2.61 -16.43 8.59
N ASP A 385 3.92 -16.52 8.40
CA ASP A 385 4.88 -15.74 9.16
C ASP A 385 4.89 -14.27 8.74
N ALA A 386 4.60 -13.97 7.48
CA ALA A 386 4.38 -12.61 7.00
C ALA A 386 3.16 -11.95 7.68
N GLU A 387 2.03 -12.66 7.77
CA GLU A 387 0.83 -12.16 8.47
C GLU A 387 1.10 -11.93 9.97
N ARG A 388 1.72 -12.91 10.65
CA ARG A 388 2.09 -12.80 12.07
C ARG A 388 3.02 -11.60 12.30
N SER A 389 4.02 -11.45 11.45
CA SER A 389 4.99 -10.34 11.52
C SER A 389 4.30 -8.98 11.39
N LEU A 390 3.33 -8.86 10.47
CA LEU A 390 2.53 -7.63 10.34
C LEU A 390 1.68 -7.37 11.59
N LEU A 391 1.00 -8.38 12.13
CA LEU A 391 0.21 -8.26 13.35
C LEU A 391 1.05 -7.84 14.57
N TYR A 392 2.27 -8.39 14.73
CA TYR A 392 3.19 -7.94 15.79
C TYR A 392 3.63 -6.49 15.60
N ARG A 393 3.94 -6.06 14.37
CA ARG A 393 4.28 -4.66 14.08
C ARG A 393 3.12 -3.71 14.40
N LEU A 394 1.89 -4.07 14.02
CA LEU A 394 0.69 -3.30 14.34
C LEU A 394 0.43 -3.24 15.85
N LEU A 395 0.62 -4.36 16.55
CA LEU A 395 0.51 -4.43 18.00
C LEU A 395 1.53 -3.51 18.69
N ASP A 396 2.78 -3.53 18.26
CA ASP A 396 3.83 -2.69 18.84
C ASP A 396 3.62 -1.21 18.52
N PHE A 397 3.19 -0.89 17.29
CA PHE A 397 2.73 0.45 16.92
C PHE A 397 1.61 0.92 17.85
N ALA A 398 0.58 0.11 18.06
CA ALA A 398 -0.55 0.43 18.92
C ALA A 398 -0.11 0.67 20.38
N LYS A 399 0.79 -0.16 20.92
CA LYS A 399 1.34 0.03 22.28
C LYS A 399 2.17 1.31 22.40
N GLN A 400 3.01 1.60 21.42
CA GLN A 400 3.81 2.83 21.40
C GLN A 400 2.90 4.05 21.41
N MET A 401 1.92 4.10 20.50
CA MET A 401 0.94 5.18 20.44
C MET A 401 0.14 5.31 21.73
N GLY A 402 -0.33 4.19 22.31
CA GLY A 402 -1.00 4.18 23.60
C GLY A 402 -0.14 4.79 24.72
N SER A 403 1.15 4.43 24.78
CA SER A 403 2.09 4.91 25.80
C SER A 403 2.38 6.41 25.65
N HIS A 404 2.55 6.88 24.41
CA HIS A 404 2.74 8.31 24.12
C HIS A 404 1.52 9.17 24.49
N LEU A 405 0.31 8.62 24.31
CA LEU A 405 -0.94 9.31 24.63
C LEU A 405 -1.26 9.32 26.13
N ALA A 406 -0.66 8.41 26.92
CA ALA A 406 -0.86 8.32 28.36
C ALA A 406 -0.20 9.49 29.15
N GLY A 407 0.87 10.11 28.62
CA GLY A 407 1.58 11.24 29.25
C GLY A 407 2.31 10.90 30.57
N PRO A 408 3.22 11.77 31.08
CA PRO A 408 3.84 11.55 32.39
C PRO A 408 2.79 11.72 33.49
N ALA A 409 2.75 10.76 34.41
CA ALA A 409 1.89 10.82 35.59
C ALA A 409 2.17 12.12 36.37
N THR A 410 1.29 13.11 36.26
CA THR A 410 1.24 14.19 37.22
C THR A 410 0.80 13.60 38.55
N SER A 411 1.78 13.37 39.42
CA SER A 411 1.58 13.11 40.85
C SER A 411 0.85 14.29 41.48
N THR A 412 -0.47 14.26 41.38
CA THR A 412 -1.35 14.97 42.31
C THR A 412 -2.11 13.92 43.07
N LEU A 413 -1.74 13.79 44.34
CA LEU A 413 -2.42 13.01 45.35
C LEU A 413 -3.93 13.27 45.29
N GLY A 414 -4.68 12.18 45.15
CA GLY A 414 -6.13 12.13 45.23
C GLY A 414 -6.56 10.69 45.03
N GLN A 415 -6.51 9.88 46.09
CA GLN A 415 -7.19 8.59 46.11
C GLN A 415 -8.67 8.81 45.78
N GLY A 416 -9.16 8.21 44.70
CA GLY A 416 -10.57 8.31 44.32
C GLY A 416 -10.92 7.67 42.98
N ASN A 417 -11.32 6.41 43.02
CA ASN A 417 -12.15 5.64 42.07
C ASN A 417 -11.76 5.55 40.59
N GLN A 418 -11.47 4.30 40.16
CA GLN A 418 -11.71 3.82 38.80
C GLN A 418 -13.16 4.12 38.38
N PRO A 419 -13.42 4.69 37.19
CA PRO A 419 -14.78 4.92 36.76
C PRO A 419 -15.39 3.62 36.23
N ARG A 420 -16.28 3.04 37.03
CA ARG A 420 -17.41 2.26 36.51
C ARG A 420 -18.36 3.22 35.79
N LEU A 421 -18.97 2.73 34.71
CA LEU A 421 -20.08 3.38 34.00
C LEU A 421 -21.11 3.97 34.99
N ASN A 422 -21.31 5.29 34.98
CA ASN A 422 -22.63 5.96 34.98
C ASN A 422 -22.57 7.48 35.19
N ALA A 423 -23.57 8.14 34.58
CA ALA A 423 -24.11 9.49 34.81
C ALA A 423 -23.36 10.71 34.22
N ALA A 424 -24.04 11.39 33.29
CA ALA A 424 -23.65 12.64 32.65
C ALA A 424 -24.06 13.89 33.47
N PRO A 425 -23.33 15.01 33.32
CA PRO A 425 -23.92 16.33 33.53
C PRO A 425 -23.81 17.27 32.31
N ARG A 426 -24.85 18.10 32.17
CA ARG A 426 -25.07 19.12 31.14
C ARG A 426 -24.13 20.32 31.32
N ALA A 427 -23.59 20.87 30.24
CA ALA A 427 -23.10 22.25 30.21
C ALA A 427 -23.27 22.89 28.82
N ARG A 428 -23.58 24.19 28.85
CA ARG A 428 -24.14 25.02 27.77
C ARG A 428 -23.13 25.40 26.68
N THR A 429 -23.69 25.55 25.49
CA THR A 429 -23.16 26.03 24.20
C THR A 429 -22.62 27.47 24.23
N ALA A 430 -21.53 27.69 23.50
CA ALA A 430 -21.21 28.95 22.83
C ALA A 430 -20.80 28.66 21.38
N LEU A 431 -21.55 29.23 20.43
CA LEU A 431 -21.40 29.12 18.98
C LEU A 431 -20.23 29.98 18.48
N TRP A 432 -19.42 29.45 17.56
CA TRP A 432 -18.51 30.24 16.73
C TRP A 432 -18.69 29.83 15.26
N HIS A 433 -18.91 30.83 14.40
CA HIS A 433 -19.12 30.68 12.96
C HIS A 433 -17.82 30.33 12.22
N ASP A 434 -17.93 29.38 11.29
CA ASP A 434 -16.87 28.84 10.43
C ASP A 434 -16.79 29.64 9.12
N GLN A 435 -15.59 30.00 8.68
CA GLN A 435 -15.30 30.36 7.29
C GLN A 435 -13.97 29.72 6.87
N ARG A 436 -14.02 28.86 5.84
CA ARG A 436 -12.84 28.31 5.15
C ARG A 436 -12.88 28.66 3.65
N PRO A 437 -11.72 28.87 2.99
CA PRO A 437 -11.63 29.12 1.55
C PRO A 437 -11.51 27.81 0.73
N PRO A 438 -11.67 27.87 -0.62
CA PRO A 438 -11.90 26.71 -1.48
C PRO A 438 -10.63 26.00 -2.01
N LEU A 439 -10.85 24.79 -2.57
CA LEU A 439 -9.91 23.69 -2.86
C LEU A 439 -8.75 23.90 -3.88
N SER A 440 -8.49 25.10 -4.39
CA SER A 440 -7.52 25.28 -5.50
C SER A 440 -6.08 25.61 -5.10
N SER A 441 -5.64 25.32 -3.87
CA SER A 441 -4.37 25.81 -3.32
C SER A 441 -3.53 24.76 -2.58
N GLN A 442 -3.53 23.50 -3.03
CA GLN A 442 -2.61 22.49 -2.49
C GLN A 442 -1.30 22.47 -3.31
N PRO A 443 -0.12 22.58 -2.67
CA PRO A 443 1.16 22.51 -3.38
C PRO A 443 1.45 21.10 -3.89
N GLU A 444 2.11 20.99 -5.05
CA GLU A 444 2.54 19.71 -5.62
C GLU A 444 3.52 18.96 -4.69
N PRO A 445 3.49 17.60 -4.69
CA PRO A 445 4.44 16.81 -3.93
C PRO A 445 5.87 17.02 -4.45
N ILE A 446 6.81 17.25 -3.53
CA ILE A 446 8.21 17.47 -3.84
C ILE A 446 8.87 16.10 -4.10
N ILE A 447 9.22 15.83 -5.35
CA ILE A 447 9.96 14.62 -5.76
C ILE A 447 11.46 14.89 -5.55
N ALA A 448 12.13 13.94 -4.88
CA ALA A 448 13.52 13.94 -4.42
C ALA A 448 14.48 14.94 -5.11
N ILE A 449 15.12 15.81 -4.31
CA ILE A 449 16.15 16.74 -4.79
C ILE A 449 17.52 16.30 -4.28
N GLN A 450 18.45 16.07 -5.22
CA GLN A 450 19.85 15.78 -4.98
C GLN A 450 20.66 17.06 -5.19
N THR A 451 21.44 17.48 -4.19
CA THR A 451 22.32 18.65 -4.32
C THR A 451 23.79 18.27 -4.16
N HIS A 452 24.58 18.48 -5.21
CA HIS A 452 26.04 18.65 -5.10
C HIS A 452 26.30 20.13 -4.80
N LEU A 453 26.92 20.44 -3.67
CA LEU A 453 27.31 21.82 -3.33
C LEU A 453 28.81 21.97 -3.56
N ASP A 454 29.18 22.90 -4.45
CA ASP A 454 30.57 23.31 -4.69
C ASP A 454 31.22 23.99 -3.49
N HIS A 455 32.53 23.80 -3.39
CA HIS A 455 33.38 24.06 -2.25
C HIS A 455 33.47 25.54 -1.83
N GLY A 456 33.32 25.77 -0.52
CA GLY A 456 33.86 26.92 0.20
C GLY A 456 34.72 26.39 1.36
N GLU A 457 35.97 26.84 1.41
CA GLU A 457 37.10 26.31 2.19
C GLU A 457 36.81 25.92 3.65
N GLY A 458 37.35 24.77 4.07
CA GLY A 458 37.60 24.45 5.48
C GLY A 458 36.66 23.46 6.18
N CYS A 459 36.47 22.24 5.67
CA CYS A 459 36.13 21.08 6.52
C CYS A 459 36.37 19.76 5.80
N SER A 460 37.46 19.07 6.14
CA SER A 460 37.79 17.73 5.65
C SER A 460 37.10 16.67 6.50
N THR A 461 35.83 16.35 6.23
CA THR A 461 35.19 15.05 6.53
C THR A 461 33.91 14.87 5.68
N GLY A 462 33.87 13.83 4.85
CA GLY A 462 32.65 13.26 4.23
C GLY A 462 32.11 13.96 2.96
N ASN A 463 32.52 13.45 1.79
CA ASN A 463 32.16 13.93 0.44
C ASN A 463 30.78 13.45 -0.07
N ASP A 464 29.95 12.82 0.77
CA ASP A 464 28.69 12.20 0.31
C ASP A 464 27.54 13.22 0.21
N PRO A 465 26.73 13.18 -0.86
CA PRO A 465 25.57 14.07 -1.03
C PRO A 465 24.48 13.75 0.01
N LEU A 466 23.84 14.80 0.55
CA LEU A 466 22.63 14.66 1.36
C LEU A 466 21.42 14.66 0.44
N LEU A 467 20.52 13.69 0.63
CA LEU A 467 19.27 13.58 -0.11
C LEU A 467 18.11 14.03 0.78
N MET A 468 17.22 14.87 0.23
CA MET A 468 15.98 15.27 0.88
C MET A 468 14.83 14.54 0.21
N ILE A 469 14.20 13.63 0.95
CA ILE A 469 13.13 12.78 0.44
C ILE A 469 11.86 13.14 1.20
N SER A 470 10.84 13.62 0.49
CA SER A 470 9.49 13.70 1.05
C SER A 470 9.04 12.29 1.38
N THR A 471 8.68 12.04 2.63
CA THR A 471 8.39 10.70 3.12
C THR A 471 6.90 10.46 3.25
N ASP A 472 6.49 9.24 2.90
CA ASP A 472 5.19 8.67 3.23
C ASP A 472 5.30 7.75 4.46
N ALA A 473 4.22 7.03 4.75
CA ALA A 473 4.12 6.15 5.92
C ALA A 473 5.15 5.00 5.94
N THR A 474 5.67 4.58 4.79
CA THR A 474 6.62 3.46 4.68
C THR A 474 7.96 3.77 5.34
N ALA A 475 8.35 5.06 5.36
CA ALA A 475 9.61 5.50 5.94
C ALA A 475 9.53 5.77 7.46
N TRP A 476 8.32 5.89 8.03
CA TRP A 476 8.12 6.29 9.43
C TRP A 476 8.78 5.37 10.47
N PRO A 477 8.76 4.03 10.34
CA PRO A 477 9.47 3.16 11.28
C PRO A 477 10.98 3.43 11.32
N LEU A 478 11.58 3.85 10.20
CA LEU A 478 12.99 4.22 10.14
C LEU A 478 13.23 5.61 10.73
N LEU A 479 12.36 6.59 10.46
CA LEU A 479 12.46 7.93 11.04
C LEU A 479 12.29 7.92 12.56
N CYS A 480 11.42 7.06 13.09
CA CYS A 480 11.25 6.89 14.54
C CYS A 480 12.50 6.36 15.26
N ARG A 481 13.53 5.90 14.52
CA ARG A 481 14.81 5.49 15.10
C ARG A 481 15.77 6.67 15.31
N ILE A 482 15.49 7.84 14.74
CA ILE A 482 16.33 9.03 14.88
C ILE A 482 16.34 9.48 16.34
N GLN A 483 17.51 9.59 16.94
CA GLN A 483 17.67 10.06 18.31
C GLN A 483 18.63 11.23 18.41
N VAL A 484 18.13 12.41 18.78
CA VAL A 484 18.97 13.56 19.14
C VAL A 484 19.76 13.30 20.44
N GLN A 485 20.76 14.15 20.72
CA GLN A 485 21.49 14.12 21.99
C GLN A 485 20.51 14.30 23.16
N PRO A 486 20.72 13.61 24.31
CA PRO A 486 19.80 13.68 25.46
C PRO A 486 19.46 15.11 25.89
N GLU A 487 20.44 16.01 25.85
CA GLU A 487 20.33 17.42 26.24
C GLU A 487 19.48 18.23 25.26
N GLN A 488 19.22 17.73 24.06
CA GLN A 488 18.42 18.41 23.03
C GLN A 488 16.97 17.94 22.97
N ARG A 489 16.63 16.83 23.64
CA ARG A 489 15.30 16.19 23.55
C ARG A 489 14.15 17.10 23.96
N HIS A 490 14.41 18.10 24.81
CA HIS A 490 13.40 19.06 25.25
C HIS A 490 13.24 20.26 24.31
N PHE A 491 14.12 20.43 23.33
CA PHE A 491 14.07 21.52 22.35
C PHE A 491 13.37 21.15 21.04
N THR A 492 13.20 19.86 20.76
CA THR A 492 12.56 19.38 19.52
C THR A 492 11.53 18.29 19.83
N PRO A 493 10.36 18.28 19.16
CA PRO A 493 9.42 17.16 19.22
C PRO A 493 10.09 15.86 18.74
N SER A 494 9.67 14.72 19.30
CA SER A 494 10.16 13.42 18.83
C SER A 494 9.73 13.18 17.36
N PRO A 495 10.45 12.33 16.60
CA PRO A 495 10.02 11.91 15.27
C PRO A 495 8.56 11.44 15.23
N LEU A 496 8.15 10.66 16.22
CA LEU A 496 6.77 10.19 16.34
C LEU A 496 5.77 11.32 16.61
N GLU A 497 6.14 12.32 17.41
CA GLU A 497 5.28 13.48 17.65
C GLU A 497 5.10 14.31 16.38
N LEU A 498 6.14 14.47 15.55
CA LEU A 498 6.05 15.15 14.26
C LEU A 498 5.14 14.39 13.29
N ILE A 499 5.27 13.06 13.22
CA ILE A 499 4.38 12.20 12.43
C ILE A 499 2.94 12.33 12.92
N HIS A 500 2.71 12.25 14.23
CA HIS A 500 1.38 12.45 14.81
C HIS A 500 0.80 13.83 14.49
N ARG A 501 1.61 14.90 14.53
CA ARG A 501 1.18 16.26 14.17
C ARG A 501 0.77 16.35 12.70
N GLN A 502 1.47 15.68 11.78
CA GLN A 502 1.06 15.63 10.38
C GLN A 502 -0.30 14.97 10.20
N LEU A 503 -0.55 13.87 10.94
CA LEU A 503 -1.82 13.15 10.90
C LEU A 503 -2.99 13.90 11.56
N THR A 504 -2.70 14.85 12.45
CA THR A 504 -3.71 15.48 13.33
C THR A 504 -3.96 16.96 13.02
N GLN A 505 -3.00 17.69 12.45
CA GLN A 505 -3.12 19.12 12.17
C GLN A 505 -3.66 19.37 10.76
N THR A 506 -4.88 19.91 10.67
CA THR A 506 -5.60 20.05 9.38
C THR A 506 -5.66 21.48 8.85
N HIS A 507 -4.94 22.44 9.46
CA HIS A 507 -5.03 23.86 9.10
C HIS A 507 -3.93 24.32 8.15
N ARG A 508 -2.89 23.49 7.94
CA ARG A 508 -1.75 23.79 7.05
C ARG A 508 -1.35 22.50 6.34
N PRO A 509 -1.22 22.47 5.01
CA PRO A 509 -0.58 21.35 4.32
C PRO A 509 0.84 21.16 4.85
N THR A 510 1.14 19.98 5.40
CA THR A 510 2.44 19.66 6.01
C THR A 510 3.06 18.43 5.37
N GLN A 511 4.32 18.56 4.92
CA GLN A 511 5.15 17.48 4.40
C GLN A 511 6.20 17.10 5.44
N ILE A 512 6.42 15.79 5.64
CA ILE A 512 7.57 15.28 6.40
C ILE A 512 8.69 14.99 5.41
N VAL A 513 9.88 15.47 5.71
CA VAL A 513 11.06 15.31 4.87
C VAL A 513 12.14 14.58 5.67
N ALA A 514 12.63 13.48 5.13
CA ALA A 514 13.78 12.76 5.66
C ALA A 514 15.08 13.32 5.09
N ILE A 515 16.08 13.45 5.96
CA ILE A 515 17.45 13.81 5.62
C ILE A 515 18.23 12.50 5.50
N HIS A 516 18.67 12.17 4.29
CA HIS A 516 19.41 10.93 4.00
C HIS A 516 20.89 11.21 3.78
N HIS A 517 21.73 10.31 4.30
CA HIS A 517 23.15 10.20 3.98
C HIS A 517 23.38 8.82 3.39
N GLY A 518 23.61 8.75 2.07
CA GLY A 518 23.46 7.51 1.31
C GLY A 518 22.04 6.95 1.41
N MET A 519 21.90 5.65 1.66
CA MET A 519 20.59 4.98 1.80
C MET A 519 19.95 5.10 3.19
N ARG A 520 20.62 5.74 4.17
CA ARG A 520 20.15 5.78 5.56
C ARG A 520 19.52 7.13 5.90
N PRO A 521 18.29 7.16 6.47
CA PRO A 521 17.74 8.38 7.06
C PRO A 521 18.52 8.70 8.34
N ILE A 522 19.11 9.89 8.39
CA ILE A 522 19.93 10.40 9.49
C ILE A 522 19.31 11.62 10.18
N GLY A 523 18.14 12.06 9.72
CA GLY A 523 17.44 13.21 10.28
C GLY A 523 16.09 13.43 9.63
N MET A 524 15.34 14.39 10.15
CA MET A 524 14.04 14.77 9.60
C MET A 524 13.67 16.21 9.94
N PHE A 525 12.71 16.74 9.19
CA PHE A 525 12.02 17.99 9.49
C PHE A 525 10.64 17.97 8.82
N THR A 526 9.85 19.00 9.10
CA THR A 526 8.56 19.21 8.44
C THR A 526 8.51 20.57 7.75
N LEU A 527 7.83 20.62 6.60
CA LEU A 527 7.51 21.85 5.89
C LEU A 527 5.99 22.04 5.88
N SER A 528 5.51 23.12 6.50
CA SER A 528 4.08 23.47 6.49
C SER A 528 3.85 24.73 5.68
N PHE A 529 2.92 24.69 4.75
CA PHE A 529 2.66 25.77 3.79
C PHE A 529 1.43 26.59 4.20
N GLU A 530 1.53 27.91 4.15
CA GLU A 530 0.42 28.83 4.42
C GLU A 530 0.01 29.64 3.20
N VAL A 531 -1.27 30.02 3.18
CA VAL A 531 -1.83 30.96 2.20
C VAL A 531 -1.12 32.31 2.36
N GLY A 532 -0.53 32.82 1.27
CA GLY A 532 0.32 34.03 1.28
C GLY A 532 1.82 33.76 1.11
N GLY A 533 2.22 32.49 0.97
CA GLY A 533 3.60 32.12 0.65
C GLY A 533 4.51 31.96 1.85
N GLN A 534 3.95 31.84 3.04
CA GLN A 534 4.71 31.57 4.26
C GLN A 534 4.96 30.07 4.42
N VAL A 535 6.22 29.67 4.57
CA VAL A 535 6.61 28.27 4.79
C VAL A 535 7.19 28.12 6.18
N TRP A 536 6.66 27.18 6.96
CA TRP A 536 7.16 26.85 8.29
C TRP A 536 8.03 25.61 8.26
N LEU A 537 9.25 25.75 8.74
CA LEU A 537 10.18 24.65 8.99
C LEU A 537 10.13 24.30 10.49
N ASP A 538 9.60 23.12 10.82
CA ASP A 538 9.44 22.65 12.20
C ASP A 538 10.09 21.27 12.40
N GLY A 539 10.51 20.99 13.63
CA GLY A 539 11.05 19.69 14.02
C GLY A 539 12.37 19.29 13.35
N PHE A 540 13.21 20.26 12.97
CA PHE A 540 14.51 20.00 12.34
C PHE A 540 15.46 19.31 13.30
N GLN A 541 15.77 18.05 13.01
CA GLN A 541 16.59 17.20 13.86
C GLN A 541 17.50 16.26 13.05
N LEU A 542 18.70 16.03 13.58
CA LEU A 542 19.65 15.03 13.12
C LEU A 542 19.90 14.01 14.22
N ASP A 543 20.08 12.76 13.81
CA ASP A 543 20.52 11.70 14.70
C ASP A 543 21.86 12.07 15.37
N ARG A 544 22.00 11.72 16.65
CA ARG A 544 23.13 12.05 17.52
C ARG A 544 24.48 11.70 16.90
N ASP A 545 24.54 10.61 16.14
CA ASP A 545 25.78 10.08 15.55
C ASP A 545 26.30 10.96 14.40
N TYR A 546 25.45 11.87 13.90
CA TYR A 546 25.73 12.76 12.76
C TYR A 546 25.79 14.24 13.17
N GLN A 547 25.73 14.54 14.47
CA GLN A 547 25.86 15.91 14.99
C GLN A 547 27.34 16.31 15.15
N GLY A 548 27.62 17.62 15.17
CA GLY A 548 28.98 18.15 15.36
C GLY A 548 29.91 18.07 14.14
N GLN A 549 29.50 17.38 13.07
CA GLN A 549 30.31 17.14 11.85
C GLN A 549 30.01 18.13 10.72
N GLY A 550 29.37 19.27 11.00
CA GLY A 550 28.95 20.23 9.97
C GLY A 550 27.74 19.81 9.11
N ILE A 551 27.25 18.57 9.24
CA ILE A 551 26.10 18.02 8.51
C ILE A 551 24.82 18.84 8.75
N GLY A 552 24.57 19.32 9.97
CA GLY A 552 23.39 20.14 10.29
C GLY A 552 23.29 21.43 9.48
N ARG A 553 24.43 22.08 9.21
CA ARG A 553 24.49 23.29 8.38
C ARG A 553 24.18 22.96 6.92
N ARG A 554 24.75 21.88 6.39
CA ARG A 554 24.50 21.40 5.03
C ARG A 554 23.02 21.02 4.85
N ALA A 555 22.47 20.23 5.77
CA ALA A 555 21.07 19.81 5.75
C ALA A 555 20.10 21.01 5.82
N LEU A 556 20.37 22.00 6.67
CA LEU A 556 19.54 23.21 6.77
C LEU A 556 19.55 24.01 5.46
N ARG A 557 20.71 24.17 4.81
CA ARG A 557 20.81 24.85 3.50
C ARG A 557 20.01 24.13 2.43
N THR A 558 20.11 22.81 2.35
CA THR A 558 19.34 22.02 1.39
C THR A 558 17.84 22.10 1.69
N ALA A 559 17.42 22.07 2.96
CA ALA A 559 16.03 22.27 3.36
C ALA A 559 15.48 23.66 3.00
N LEU A 560 16.31 24.70 3.10
CA LEU A 560 15.94 26.05 2.64
C LEU A 560 15.77 26.11 1.13
N ASN A 561 16.69 25.54 0.37
CA ASN A 561 16.57 25.48 -1.09
C ASN A 561 15.30 24.71 -1.51
N LEU A 562 14.97 23.64 -0.80
CA LEU A 562 13.73 22.87 -0.99
C LEU A 562 12.48 23.75 -0.80
N ALA A 563 12.42 24.49 0.31
CA ALA A 563 11.31 25.40 0.60
C ALA A 563 11.20 26.54 -0.42
N LEU A 564 12.31 26.99 -1.00
CA LEU A 564 12.38 28.11 -1.96
C LEU A 564 12.16 27.68 -3.41
N GLY A 565 12.35 26.39 -3.74
CA GLY A 565 11.99 25.83 -5.05
C GLY A 565 10.49 25.92 -5.34
N ASN A 566 9.66 26.07 -4.30
CA ASN A 566 8.24 26.35 -4.45
C ASN A 566 8.02 27.83 -4.83
N ARG A 567 7.52 28.09 -6.04
CA ARG A 567 7.29 29.45 -6.59
C ARG A 567 6.36 30.33 -5.75
N ALA A 568 5.54 29.73 -4.89
CA ALA A 568 4.67 30.47 -3.98
C ALA A 568 5.40 30.96 -2.70
N CYS A 569 6.62 30.48 -2.42
CA CYS A 569 7.36 30.80 -1.21
C CYS A 569 7.86 32.27 -1.20
N ARG A 570 7.46 33.01 -0.16
CA ARG A 570 7.86 34.41 0.12
C ARG A 570 8.83 34.52 1.30
N GLY A 571 8.96 33.45 2.10
CA GLY A 571 9.92 33.35 3.18
C GLY A 571 9.79 32.04 3.95
N VAL A 572 10.78 31.76 4.79
CA VAL A 572 10.79 30.60 5.68
C VAL A 572 10.78 31.09 7.13
N TRP A 573 9.92 30.48 7.95
CA TRP A 573 9.79 30.73 9.37
C TRP A 573 10.11 29.45 10.14
N LEU A 574 10.69 29.61 11.33
CA LEU A 574 10.92 28.53 12.26
C LEU A 574 10.69 29.00 13.69
N LYS A 575 10.39 28.05 14.58
CA LYS A 575 10.37 28.28 16.02
C LYS A 575 11.55 27.55 16.64
N VAL A 576 12.26 28.23 17.53
CA VAL A 576 13.36 27.66 18.29
C VAL A 576 13.21 28.04 19.76
N HIS A 577 13.55 27.15 20.68
CA HIS A 577 13.53 27.48 22.10
C HIS A 577 14.61 28.52 22.42
N ARG A 578 14.32 29.51 23.27
CA ARG A 578 15.26 30.59 23.64
C ARG A 578 16.57 30.08 24.22
N ASP A 579 16.52 28.94 24.91
CA ASP A 579 17.68 28.31 25.54
C ASP A 579 18.45 27.38 24.58
N ASN A 580 17.93 27.13 23.37
CA ASN A 580 18.63 26.38 22.33
C ASN A 580 19.64 27.28 21.59
N LEU A 581 20.67 27.72 22.30
CA LEU A 581 21.70 28.64 21.79
C LEU A 581 22.44 28.07 20.56
N VAL A 582 22.58 26.74 20.48
CA VAL A 582 23.21 26.07 19.34
C VAL A 582 22.33 26.21 18.08
N GLY A 583 21.03 25.94 18.20
CA GLY A 583 20.06 26.13 17.12
C GLY A 583 19.98 27.59 16.69
N ILE A 584 19.90 28.52 17.63
CA ILE A 584 19.86 29.97 17.35
C ILE A 584 21.09 30.41 16.56
N ARG A 585 22.30 30.00 16.95
CA ARG A 585 23.53 30.32 16.23
C ARG A 585 23.55 29.70 14.83
N LEU A 586 23.05 28.48 14.68
CA LEU A 586 22.95 27.81 13.38
C LEU A 586 22.01 28.57 12.44
N PHE A 587 20.80 28.92 12.90
CA PHE A 587 19.82 29.66 12.10
C PHE A 587 20.30 31.07 11.76
N ALA A 588 20.90 31.79 12.72
CA ALA A 588 21.45 33.13 12.49
C ALA A 588 22.56 33.14 11.44
N LYS A 589 23.47 32.14 11.47
CA LYS A 589 24.54 31.98 10.46
C LYS A 589 24.00 31.70 9.06
N GLU A 590 22.78 31.17 8.96
CA GLU A 590 22.08 30.96 7.69
C GLU A 590 21.12 32.11 7.35
N GLY A 591 21.26 33.27 8.01
CA GLY A 591 20.56 34.50 7.65
C GLY A 591 19.13 34.62 8.18
N PHE A 592 18.72 33.78 9.14
CA PHE A 592 17.49 34.01 9.87
C PHE A 592 17.64 35.16 10.86
N SER A 593 16.65 36.05 10.90
CA SER A 593 16.58 37.16 11.84
C SER A 593 15.35 37.06 12.76
N TRP A 594 15.41 37.78 13.86
CA TRP A 594 14.34 37.85 14.85
C TRP A 594 13.07 38.45 14.24
N ASN A 595 11.92 37.81 14.50
CA ASN A 595 10.63 38.33 14.06
C ASN A 595 9.89 38.98 15.24
N THR A 596 10.01 40.30 15.38
CA THR A 596 9.43 41.10 16.49
C THR A 596 7.89 41.15 16.53
N MET A 597 7.16 40.52 15.60
CA MET A 597 5.69 40.57 15.52
C MET A 597 4.95 39.43 16.25
N HIS A 598 5.64 38.44 16.83
CA HIS A 598 5.00 37.29 17.49
C HIS A 598 5.62 36.93 18.86
N ASP A 599 6.13 37.92 19.58
CA ASP A 599 6.64 37.74 20.94
C ASP A 599 5.48 37.78 21.94
N GLY A 600 4.92 36.61 22.24
CA GLY A 600 3.81 36.47 23.19
C GLY A 600 3.42 35.03 23.53
N ASN A 601 4.35 34.07 23.54
CA ASN A 601 4.04 32.69 23.93
C ASN A 601 4.72 32.32 25.27
N PRO A 602 3.99 31.86 26.30
CA PRO A 602 4.53 31.53 27.63
C PRO A 602 5.54 30.36 27.69
N ASN A 603 5.79 29.64 26.59
CA ASN A 603 6.59 28.42 26.56
C ASN A 603 8.07 28.60 26.15
N GLY A 604 8.63 29.82 26.20
CA GLY A 604 10.05 30.06 25.93
C GLY A 604 10.49 29.89 24.46
N MET A 605 9.56 29.80 23.52
CA MET A 605 9.85 29.68 22.07
C MET A 605 9.96 31.05 21.40
N ILE A 606 10.98 31.24 20.58
CA ILE A 606 11.19 32.43 19.75
C ILE A 606 10.96 32.09 18.27
N THR A 607 10.43 33.04 17.51
CA THR A 607 10.20 32.87 16.07
C THR A 607 11.27 33.59 15.28
N MET A 608 11.94 32.88 14.37
CA MET A 608 12.91 33.46 13.44
C MET A 608 12.38 33.36 12.01
N LYS A 609 12.72 34.33 11.16
CA LYS A 609 12.31 34.35 9.75
C LYS A 609 13.47 34.65 8.81
N LYS A 610 13.36 34.16 7.57
CA LYS A 610 14.25 34.49 6.45
C LYS A 610 13.39 34.79 5.22
N LEU A 611 13.41 36.04 4.75
CA LEU A 611 12.59 36.48 3.60
C LEU A 611 13.28 36.13 2.28
N HIS A 612 12.49 35.77 1.26
CA HIS A 612 12.97 35.35 -0.06
C HIS A 612 13.90 36.38 -0.73
N SER A 613 13.67 37.68 -0.53
CA SER A 613 14.48 38.79 -1.09
C SER A 613 15.91 38.89 -0.52
N VAL A 614 16.18 38.29 0.65
CA VAL A 614 17.50 38.29 1.29
C VAL A 614 18.33 37.07 0.86
N ILE A 615 17.71 36.07 0.24
CA ILE A 615 18.34 34.76 -0.06
C ILE A 615 19.03 34.76 -1.43
N GLN A 616 18.55 35.56 -2.40
CA GLN A 616 19.19 35.67 -3.72
C GLN A 616 20.55 36.41 -3.67
N ASN A 617 20.76 37.34 -2.74
CA ASN A 617 22.03 38.08 -2.63
C ASN A 617 23.21 37.27 -2.07
N HIS A 618 22.97 36.09 -1.47
CA HIS A 618 24.06 35.23 -0.97
C HIS A 618 24.60 34.24 -2.01
N GLN A 619 24.06 34.22 -3.23
CA GLN A 619 24.60 33.43 -4.35
C GLN A 619 25.52 34.24 -5.30
N SER A 620 25.70 35.55 -5.07
CA SER A 620 26.36 36.44 -6.05
C SER A 620 27.27 37.51 -5.46
N SER A 621 28.07 37.21 -4.43
CA SER A 621 29.12 38.15 -3.99
C SER A 621 30.41 37.42 -3.60
N SER A 622 31.37 37.40 -4.52
CA SER A 622 32.80 37.26 -4.22
C SER A 622 33.22 38.41 -3.31
N TRP A 623 33.96 38.09 -2.25
CA TRP A 623 34.54 39.07 -1.35
C TRP A 623 35.51 40.00 -2.09
N ALA A 624 35.24 41.30 -2.05
CA ALA A 624 36.24 42.34 -2.28
C ALA A 624 36.13 43.34 -1.14
N ILE A 625 37.27 43.61 -0.48
CA ILE A 625 37.42 44.62 0.57
C ILE A 625 37.58 45.98 -0.11
N PRO A 626 36.89 47.04 0.36
CA PRO A 626 37.42 48.39 0.24
C PRO A 626 37.79 48.97 1.61
N GLU A 627 39.02 49.46 1.68
CA GLU A 627 39.63 50.23 2.77
C GLU A 627 39.00 51.63 2.96
N ASN A 628 39.03 52.12 4.22
CA ASN A 628 39.00 53.52 4.68
C ASN A 628 37.74 54.38 4.37
N SER A 629 37.12 55.16 5.25
CA SER A 629 37.31 55.72 6.62
C SER A 629 36.07 56.63 6.90
N PRO A 630 35.87 57.38 8.02
CA PRO A 630 36.19 57.22 9.45
C PRO A 630 34.96 57.41 10.41
N MET A 631 35.18 57.09 11.70
CA MET A 631 34.47 57.57 12.92
C MET A 631 33.04 57.04 13.23
N SER A 632 32.66 56.71 14.46
CA SER A 632 33.25 57.07 15.76
C SER A 632 33.22 55.96 16.83
N THR A 633 34.29 55.95 17.59
CA THR A 633 34.73 55.04 18.63
C THR A 633 33.99 55.29 19.95
N ARG A 634 32.70 54.92 20.10
CA ARG A 634 32.02 55.16 21.39
C ARG A 634 31.00 54.17 21.95
N GLU A 635 30.69 53.05 21.31
CA GLU A 635 29.73 52.08 21.89
C GLU A 635 30.23 50.63 21.97
N ALA A 636 31.52 50.38 21.69
CA ALA A 636 32.12 49.05 21.83
C ALA A 636 32.56 48.67 23.26
N LEU A 637 32.30 49.50 24.28
CA LEU A 637 32.74 49.24 25.65
C LEU A 637 31.75 49.81 26.68
N ARG A 638 30.72 49.03 27.02
CA ARG A 638 30.09 49.03 28.35
C ARG A 638 29.49 47.65 28.67
N VAL A 639 30.25 46.90 29.50
CA VAL A 639 29.78 45.99 30.58
C VAL A 639 29.03 44.73 30.10
N ALA A 640 29.52 43.48 30.17
CA ALA A 640 30.40 42.81 31.14
C ALA A 640 29.98 43.00 32.60
N VAL A 641 28.73 42.61 32.90
CA VAL A 641 28.29 41.84 34.09
C VAL A 641 27.20 40.89 33.61
#